data_AF-A0A7I4AZW9-F1
#
_entry.id   AF-A0A7I4AZW9-F1
#
_cell.length_a   1.000
_cell.length_b   1.000
_cell.length_c   1.000
_cell.angle_alpha   90.00
_cell.angle_beta   90.00
_cell.angle_gamma   90.00
#
_symmetry.space_group_name_H-M   'P 1'
#
loop_
_entity.id
_entity.type
_entity.pdbx_description
1 polymer ?
#
loop_
_entity_poly.entity_id
_entity_poly.type
_entity_poly.pdbx_seq_one_letter_code
_entity_poly.pdbx_strand_id
1 'polypeptide(L)'
;MATAMERKGPASMHLSHGTRPVAVSTGYKFATTWEQNAPLTEQQLGAIATLAQSAADRPLPSHVVALAQRSQRPSVLPVDREAETPAIDASQGGSLLSEQVELNSQHHFYEWYTDLESATKSETEEKYRRYVDTLTGHLQICDDILAHLDGSLARFDDLQAHHQAVATKTKSLHEVCERLVVEKERLIEFADALRTKLNYFDELENISTQFHAPTTSVGSGHCLPLLKRLDECISYVENNPQYTDSSVYLVKFKRLQIVALEMIRAYVLNVLRNASSLVQASVKENSTQDGSGRIAIAEGAETLVLYVRFKAAANDLKTLIPEIEKRASQNRYSEFLTSLTSLYCEQRLAVAQGVISSRIAEYAKRERLPSLTRSGFAYLSQVCQSEHQLFEHFFPMSSSDPLNLTPLLDPLCTTLYDTLRARFIHEANLDLLFELVDILKGEVLDDKLERRRETVAGLRPTILKTLADMQERLTFRAQTYMRDVIANYIPSADDLDYPARLERLATAAVGSEEEGRDSYLTWYPPLGKTLSCLSKLYRCLEPPTFTSLAQDAINMCSTSIQRSSKLIERRASQMDAQLFLIKHLLTLREQIAPYEIDFSVTHKELDFTHLLDHVRRVLRGRASLWSSQSLARTFSPRVMDNQTDAKKELEKNLKVTCEQFIMLVTKITIEPLLSFITKVTAVKASIRSRPVDAEVRKPLKEQAFATPDKLAEMIAAVEKVVKLHVPDIVSKMGLYLQNSSTRSILFRLIKSNILEAHGQVLALLYSDYTAAEASQVPIMKQSDLQSFLDGLCSS
;
A
#
# COMPACT_ATOMS: atom_id res chain seq x y z
N MET A 1 4.28 -36.50 3.88
CA MET A 1 3.22 -36.98 4.77
C MET A 1 3.12 -38.49 4.58
N ALA A 2 3.36 -39.23 5.67
CA ALA A 2 3.12 -40.66 5.91
C ALA A 2 3.67 -41.74 4.95
N THR A 3 4.74 -42.38 5.42
CA THR A 3 5.09 -43.79 5.27
C THR A 3 4.10 -44.72 6.00
N ALA A 4 4.03 -45.99 5.59
CA ALA A 4 3.71 -47.15 6.45
C ALA A 4 4.47 -48.37 5.87
N MET A 5 5.61 -48.84 6.40
CA MET A 5 5.89 -49.54 7.67
C MET A 5 5.74 -51.08 7.55
N GLU A 6 6.85 -51.81 7.64
CA GLU A 6 7.05 -53.05 8.41
C GLU A 6 8.55 -53.44 8.35
N ARG A 7 9.35 -53.24 9.44
CA ARG A 7 9.70 -54.21 10.52
C ARG A 7 10.32 -55.51 9.98
N LYS A 8 11.46 -56.04 10.44
CA LYS A 8 12.29 -55.92 11.66
C LYS A 8 13.66 -56.53 11.32
N GLY A 9 14.75 -56.00 11.90
CA GLY A 9 16.09 -56.61 11.86
C GLY A 9 16.26 -57.74 12.89
N PRO A 10 17.44 -57.87 13.52
CA PRO A 10 18.76 -58.09 12.94
C PRO A 10 19.50 -59.25 13.67
N ALA A 11 20.60 -59.78 13.12
CA ALA A 11 21.65 -60.41 13.92
C ALA A 11 22.95 -60.54 13.12
N SER A 12 24.04 -60.13 13.76
CA SER A 12 25.41 -60.12 13.27
C SER A 12 26.15 -61.44 13.52
N MET A 13 27.30 -61.55 12.85
CA MET A 13 28.57 -62.16 13.26
C MET A 13 29.01 -63.53 12.70
N HIS A 14 30.27 -63.48 12.27
CA HIS A 14 31.35 -64.47 12.28
C HIS A 14 31.65 -65.34 11.05
N LEU A 15 32.96 -65.33 10.76
CA LEU A 15 33.71 -65.82 9.60
C LEU A 15 34.28 -67.23 9.83
N SER A 16 34.50 -67.92 8.69
CA SER A 16 35.51 -68.97 8.41
C SER A 16 35.26 -70.37 9.03
N HIS A 17 35.58 -71.53 8.42
CA HIS A 17 36.30 -71.91 7.20
C HIS A 17 35.99 -73.40 6.88
N GLY A 18 36.04 -73.82 5.61
CA GLY A 18 36.38 -75.20 5.19
C GLY A 18 35.50 -75.79 4.06
N THR A 19 35.82 -75.65 2.76
CA THR A 19 36.61 -76.56 1.85
C THR A 19 36.03 -77.98 1.72
N ARG A 20 35.75 -78.62 0.57
CA ARG A 20 35.98 -78.49 -0.90
C ARG A 20 34.99 -79.49 -1.61
N PRO A 21 34.85 -79.63 -2.96
CA PRO A 21 35.61 -79.01 -4.07
C PRO A 21 34.72 -78.36 -5.18
N VAL A 22 34.93 -77.07 -5.48
CA VAL A 22 34.23 -76.32 -6.56
C VAL A 22 35.07 -76.20 -7.85
N ALA A 23 36.36 -76.56 -7.81
CA ALA A 23 37.33 -76.23 -8.87
C ALA A 23 37.04 -76.87 -10.25
N VAL A 24 36.35 -78.01 -10.31
CA VAL A 24 35.99 -78.63 -11.61
C VAL A 24 34.81 -77.89 -12.27
N SER A 25 33.92 -77.27 -11.48
CA SER A 25 32.76 -76.54 -12.01
C SER A 25 33.09 -75.14 -12.54
N THR A 26 34.14 -74.50 -12.00
CA THR A 26 34.55 -73.15 -12.41
C THR A 26 35.33 -73.15 -13.72
N GLY A 27 36.16 -74.18 -13.98
CA GLY A 27 36.88 -74.33 -15.25
C GLY A 27 35.93 -74.57 -16.42
N TYR A 28 34.90 -75.40 -16.23
CA TYR A 28 33.89 -75.68 -17.25
C TYR A 28 33.06 -74.42 -17.58
N LYS A 29 32.67 -73.64 -16.55
CA LYS A 29 31.95 -72.37 -16.75
C LYS A 29 32.78 -71.33 -17.50
N PHE A 30 34.07 -71.20 -17.18
CA PHE A 30 34.97 -70.25 -17.84
C PHE A 30 35.13 -70.58 -19.34
N ALA A 31 35.40 -71.85 -19.67
CA ALA A 31 35.52 -72.30 -21.07
C ALA A 31 34.23 -72.04 -21.86
N THR A 32 33.06 -72.36 -21.29
CA THR A 32 31.76 -72.12 -21.95
C THR A 32 31.43 -70.63 -22.16
N THR A 33 31.83 -69.75 -21.23
CA THR A 33 31.69 -68.29 -21.42
C THR A 33 32.70 -67.71 -22.40
N TRP A 34 33.85 -68.37 -22.62
CA TRP A 34 34.81 -67.95 -23.63
C TRP A 34 34.35 -68.34 -25.04
N GLU A 35 33.83 -69.57 -25.19
CA GLU A 35 33.24 -70.06 -26.45
C GLU A 35 31.99 -69.27 -26.89
N GLN A 36 31.18 -68.76 -25.94
CA GLN A 36 30.02 -67.93 -26.26
C GLN A 36 30.36 -66.50 -26.70
N ASN A 37 31.50 -65.96 -26.26
CA ASN A 37 31.87 -64.56 -26.51
C ASN A 37 32.82 -64.36 -27.71
N ALA A 38 33.30 -65.44 -28.33
CA ALA A 38 34.11 -65.40 -29.54
C ALA A 38 33.81 -66.59 -30.47
N PRO A 39 32.64 -66.64 -31.13
CA PRO A 39 32.31 -67.73 -32.05
C PRO A 39 33.29 -67.71 -33.24
N LEU A 40 33.95 -68.84 -33.47
CA LEU A 40 34.85 -69.03 -34.62
C LEU A 40 34.03 -68.97 -35.92
N THR A 41 34.55 -68.24 -36.92
CA THR A 41 33.92 -68.17 -38.24
C THR A 41 34.00 -69.53 -38.96
N GLU A 42 33.07 -69.82 -39.88
CA GLU A 42 33.06 -71.10 -40.63
C GLU A 42 34.40 -71.41 -41.31
N GLN A 43 35.13 -70.39 -41.78
CA GLN A 43 36.46 -70.56 -42.36
C GLN A 43 37.51 -70.99 -41.32
N GLN A 44 37.42 -70.51 -40.08
CA GLN A 44 38.33 -70.88 -38.99
C GLN A 44 38.02 -72.28 -38.44
N LEU A 45 36.73 -72.64 -38.34
CA LEU A 45 36.31 -74.01 -38.02
C LEU A 45 36.74 -74.99 -39.12
N GLY A 46 36.62 -74.59 -40.39
CA GLY A 46 37.16 -75.33 -41.53
C GLY A 46 38.68 -75.51 -41.44
N ALA A 47 39.42 -74.46 -41.08
CA ALA A 47 40.87 -74.54 -40.88
C ALA A 47 41.26 -75.49 -39.73
N ILE A 48 40.53 -75.45 -38.61
CA ILE A 48 40.72 -76.37 -37.48
C ILE A 48 40.40 -77.81 -37.89
N ALA A 49 39.33 -78.04 -38.65
CA ALA A 49 39.02 -79.36 -39.19
C ALA A 49 40.12 -79.87 -40.13
N THR A 50 40.65 -79.02 -41.02
CA THR A 50 41.78 -79.39 -41.89
C THR A 50 43.08 -79.62 -41.11
N LEU A 51 43.33 -78.88 -40.03
CA LEU A 51 44.46 -79.10 -39.12
C LEU A 51 44.30 -80.39 -38.30
N ALA A 52 43.08 -80.71 -37.87
CA ALA A 52 42.78 -81.97 -37.20
C ALA A 52 42.91 -83.16 -38.15
N GLN A 53 42.45 -83.03 -39.39
CA GLN A 53 42.59 -84.04 -40.44
C GLN A 53 44.08 -84.28 -40.77
N SER A 54 44.88 -83.22 -40.92
CA SER A 54 46.32 -83.31 -41.17
C SER A 54 47.14 -83.76 -39.95
N ALA A 55 46.67 -83.49 -38.72
CA ALA A 55 47.27 -84.02 -37.50
C ALA A 55 46.91 -85.50 -37.26
N ALA A 56 45.74 -85.95 -37.74
CA ALA A 56 45.33 -87.36 -37.76
C ALA A 56 46.09 -88.14 -38.86
N ASP A 57 46.33 -87.51 -40.01
CA ASP A 57 47.20 -88.02 -41.09
C ASP A 57 48.68 -87.71 -40.82
N ARG A 58 49.20 -88.12 -39.66
CA ARG A 58 50.65 -88.16 -39.43
C ARG A 58 51.23 -89.39 -40.14
N PRO A 59 52.02 -89.25 -41.23
CA PRO A 59 52.74 -90.38 -41.80
C PRO A 59 53.73 -90.91 -40.75
N LEU A 60 53.68 -92.21 -40.49
CA LEU A 60 54.64 -92.90 -39.65
C LEU A 60 56.08 -92.58 -40.13
N PRO A 61 57.05 -92.37 -39.22
CA PRO A 61 58.44 -92.14 -39.59
C PRO A 61 58.93 -93.19 -40.58
N SER A 62 59.66 -92.78 -41.62
CA SER A 62 60.00 -93.61 -42.80
C SER A 62 60.67 -94.96 -42.48
N HIS A 63 61.37 -95.08 -41.35
CA HIS A 63 61.94 -96.35 -40.90
C HIS A 63 60.89 -97.38 -40.43
N VAL A 64 59.74 -96.92 -39.92
CA VAL A 64 58.63 -97.77 -39.44
C VAL A 64 57.76 -98.26 -40.61
N VAL A 65 57.59 -97.45 -41.66
CA VAL A 65 56.91 -97.86 -42.92
C VAL A 65 57.77 -98.84 -43.73
N ALA A 66 59.10 -98.67 -43.73
CA ALA A 66 60.03 -99.59 -44.40
C ALA A 66 60.07 -100.99 -43.77
N LEU A 67 59.86 -101.09 -42.45
CA LEU A 67 59.81 -102.36 -41.73
C LEU A 67 58.46 -103.08 -41.86
N ALA A 68 57.36 -102.34 -41.95
CA ALA A 68 56.01 -102.92 -42.00
C ALA A 68 55.59 -103.45 -43.40
N GLN A 69 56.17 -102.93 -44.50
CA GLN A 69 55.84 -103.37 -45.87
C GLN A 69 56.76 -104.47 -46.44
N ARG A 70 57.86 -104.84 -45.77
CA ARG A 70 58.84 -105.82 -46.31
C ARG A 70 59.05 -107.10 -45.52
N SER A 71 58.17 -107.39 -44.57
CA SER A 71 57.98 -108.74 -43.99
C SER A 71 57.26 -109.75 -44.92
N GLN A 72 57.24 -109.56 -46.26
CA GLN A 72 56.56 -110.50 -47.19
C GLN A 72 57.31 -110.72 -48.52
N ARG A 73 58.48 -111.38 -48.46
CA ARG A 73 58.90 -112.54 -49.30
C ARG A 73 60.42 -112.71 -49.36
N PRO A 74 60.96 -113.72 -48.66
CA PRO A 74 62.00 -114.59 -49.15
C PRO A 74 61.41 -115.84 -49.85
N SER A 75 62.29 -116.50 -50.61
CA SER A 75 62.27 -117.90 -51.06
C SER A 75 61.80 -118.24 -52.50
N VAL A 76 62.81 -118.48 -53.34
CA VAL A 76 63.08 -119.72 -54.10
C VAL A 76 62.11 -120.19 -55.21
N LEU A 77 62.60 -120.01 -56.46
CA LEU A 77 62.76 -120.93 -57.62
C LEU A 77 61.65 -121.95 -58.00
N PRO A 78 61.41 -122.10 -59.32
CA PRO A 78 61.96 -123.25 -60.08
C PRO A 78 62.85 -122.78 -61.25
N VAL A 79 63.99 -123.42 -61.58
CA VAL A 79 64.16 -124.80 -62.12
C VAL A 79 63.69 -124.90 -63.58
N ASP A 80 64.63 -124.57 -64.46
CA ASP A 80 65.19 -125.36 -65.59
C ASP A 80 66.65 -124.86 -65.65
N ARG A 81 67.74 -125.60 -65.86
CA ARG A 81 68.04 -127.01 -66.13
C ARG A 81 69.59 -127.11 -66.13
N GLU A 82 70.13 -128.24 -65.67
CA GLU A 82 71.29 -128.99 -66.24
C GLU A 82 72.59 -128.19 -66.62
N ALA A 83 73.81 -128.57 -66.24
CA ALA A 83 74.32 -129.83 -65.72
C ALA A 83 75.72 -129.67 -65.10
N GLU A 84 75.93 -130.42 -64.03
CA GLU A 84 77.11 -131.26 -63.88
C GLU A 84 77.09 -132.32 -65.00
N THR A 85 78.06 -132.26 -65.91
CA THR A 85 78.82 -133.46 -66.31
C THR A 85 80.30 -133.09 -66.32
N PRO A 86 81.16 -133.94 -65.74
CA PRO A 86 82.60 -133.96 -65.98
C PRO A 86 82.89 -134.68 -67.32
N ALA A 87 84.10 -134.51 -67.86
CA ALA A 87 84.72 -135.40 -68.85
C ALA A 87 83.85 -135.87 -70.05
N ILE A 88 83.94 -135.15 -71.18
CA ILE A 88 84.64 -135.54 -72.43
C ILE A 88 84.36 -134.43 -73.46
N ASP A 89 85.39 -134.04 -74.21
CA ASP A 89 85.44 -133.06 -75.31
C ASP A 89 85.21 -131.58 -75.00
N ALA A 90 85.92 -130.63 -75.59
CA ALA A 90 87.22 -130.54 -76.25
C ALA A 90 87.31 -129.06 -76.65
N SER A 91 88.51 -128.48 -76.52
CA SER A 91 88.92 -127.23 -77.16
C SER A 91 88.45 -125.89 -76.56
N GLN A 92 89.44 -125.00 -76.40
CA GLN A 92 89.41 -123.58 -75.99
C GLN A 92 89.42 -123.36 -74.47
N GLY A 93 90.53 -123.52 -73.72
CA GLY A 93 91.96 -123.33 -74.01
C GLY A 93 92.51 -122.40 -72.91
N GLY A 94 93.57 -122.68 -72.14
CA GLY A 94 94.64 -123.66 -72.22
C GLY A 94 95.95 -122.95 -71.83
N SER A 95 96.76 -123.55 -70.93
CA SER A 95 98.16 -123.18 -70.60
C SER A 95 98.37 -121.84 -69.84
N LEU A 96 98.77 -121.73 -68.56
CA LEU A 96 100.09 -122.07 -67.97
C LEU A 96 100.04 -122.15 -66.40
N LEU A 97 99.67 -123.28 -65.79
CA LEU A 97 100.39 -123.82 -64.61
C LEU A 97 101.52 -124.67 -65.19
N SER A 98 102.72 -124.61 -64.62
CA SER A 98 103.85 -125.50 -64.94
C SER A 98 104.45 -125.38 -66.34
N GLU A 99 105.21 -124.29 -66.57
CA GLU A 99 106.58 -124.36 -67.10
C GLU A 99 107.38 -123.17 -66.51
N GLN A 100 108.18 -123.45 -65.47
CA GLN A 100 109.27 -122.64 -64.88
C GLN A 100 109.06 -121.11 -64.58
N VAL A 101 108.56 -120.77 -63.39
CA VAL A 101 109.21 -119.69 -62.59
C VAL A 101 109.90 -120.38 -61.42
N GLU A 102 111.17 -120.70 -61.63
CA GLU A 102 112.05 -121.08 -60.53
C GLU A 102 112.15 -119.91 -59.56
N LEU A 103 111.70 -120.18 -58.33
CA LEU A 103 111.98 -119.39 -57.14
C LEU A 103 113.47 -119.53 -56.82
N ASN A 104 114.31 -118.64 -57.35
CA ASN A 104 115.75 -118.69 -57.10
C ASN A 104 116.20 -117.80 -55.92
N SER A 105 115.30 -117.40 -55.00
CA SER A 105 115.73 -116.70 -53.77
C SER A 105 114.82 -116.85 -52.55
N GLN A 106 115.48 -117.04 -51.41
CA GLN A 106 114.98 -117.29 -50.04
C GLN A 106 114.09 -116.17 -49.48
N HIS A 107 114.07 -114.99 -50.11
CA HIS A 107 113.26 -113.85 -49.68
C HIS A 107 111.76 -114.05 -49.96
N HIS A 108 111.41 -114.73 -51.06
CA HIS A 108 110.02 -114.88 -51.49
C HIS A 108 109.18 -115.79 -50.58
N PHE A 109 109.83 -116.70 -49.85
CA PHE A 109 109.13 -117.61 -48.92
C PHE A 109 108.77 -116.92 -47.60
N TYR A 110 109.68 -116.09 -47.06
CA TYR A 110 109.42 -115.38 -45.80
C TYR A 110 108.37 -114.29 -45.97
N GLU A 111 108.33 -113.60 -47.11
CA GLU A 111 107.32 -112.60 -47.40
C GLU A 111 105.91 -113.22 -47.39
N TRP A 112 105.74 -114.37 -48.05
CA TRP A 112 104.48 -115.10 -48.05
C TRP A 112 104.01 -115.57 -46.66
N TYR A 113 104.93 -116.05 -45.80
CA TYR A 113 104.57 -116.49 -44.45
C TYR A 113 104.15 -115.31 -43.53
N THR A 114 104.84 -114.17 -43.65
CA THR A 114 104.56 -112.99 -42.82
C THR A 114 103.20 -112.38 -43.14
N ASP A 115 102.83 -112.37 -44.42
CA ASP A 115 101.52 -111.90 -44.88
C ASP A 115 100.38 -112.75 -44.31
N LEU A 116 100.55 -114.08 -44.28
CA LEU A 116 99.54 -115.00 -43.76
C LEU A 116 99.22 -114.77 -42.27
N GLU A 117 100.23 -114.53 -41.43
CA GLU A 117 100.03 -114.39 -40.00
C GLU A 117 99.40 -113.02 -39.63
N SER A 118 99.77 -111.95 -40.34
CA SER A 118 99.19 -110.61 -40.15
C SER A 118 97.69 -110.55 -40.45
N ALA A 119 97.24 -111.32 -41.45
CA ALA A 119 95.83 -111.41 -41.83
C ALA A 119 94.96 -111.99 -40.70
N THR A 120 95.48 -112.95 -39.93
CA THR A 120 94.70 -113.62 -38.87
C THR A 120 94.46 -112.77 -37.61
N LYS A 121 95.41 -111.90 -37.22
CA LYS A 121 95.24 -110.99 -36.07
C LYS A 121 94.25 -109.86 -36.37
N SER A 122 94.31 -109.31 -37.58
CA SER A 122 93.40 -108.28 -38.09
C SER A 122 91.93 -108.68 -37.93
N GLU A 123 91.60 -109.93 -38.27
CA GLU A 123 90.21 -110.39 -38.36
C GLU A 123 89.50 -110.53 -36.99
N THR A 124 90.24 -110.71 -35.89
CA THR A 124 89.66 -110.90 -34.54
C THR A 124 89.49 -109.60 -33.76
N GLU A 125 90.42 -108.64 -33.91
CA GLU A 125 90.38 -107.35 -33.22
C GLU A 125 89.27 -106.43 -33.79
N GLU A 126 88.98 -106.56 -35.08
CA GLU A 126 88.03 -105.70 -35.79
C GLU A 126 86.58 -105.83 -35.28
N LYS A 127 86.18 -107.02 -34.79
CA LYS A 127 84.83 -107.25 -34.27
C LYS A 127 84.53 -106.50 -32.98
N TYR A 128 85.48 -106.46 -32.04
CA TYR A 128 85.29 -105.73 -30.77
C TYR A 128 85.40 -104.22 -30.95
N ARG A 129 86.30 -103.76 -31.84
CA ARG A 129 86.42 -102.33 -32.19
C ARG A 129 85.09 -101.80 -32.77
N ARG A 130 84.47 -102.55 -33.69
CA ARG A 130 83.13 -102.20 -34.22
C ARG A 130 82.04 -102.11 -33.14
N TYR A 131 82.05 -102.99 -32.13
CA TYR A 131 81.04 -102.95 -31.06
C TYR A 131 81.23 -101.75 -30.11
N VAL A 132 82.48 -101.41 -29.78
CA VAL A 132 82.81 -100.21 -28.99
C VAL A 132 82.44 -98.94 -29.75
N ASP A 133 82.73 -98.88 -31.05
CA ASP A 133 82.36 -97.74 -31.90
C ASP A 133 80.82 -97.56 -31.94
N THR A 134 80.07 -98.66 -31.96
CA THR A 134 78.60 -98.64 -31.92
C THR A 134 78.08 -98.11 -30.58
N LEU A 135 78.63 -98.57 -29.45
CA LEU A 135 78.25 -98.10 -28.11
C LEU A 135 78.61 -96.63 -27.88
N THR A 136 79.79 -96.21 -28.36
CA THR A 136 80.25 -94.82 -28.29
C THR A 136 79.33 -93.93 -29.14
N GLY A 137 78.91 -94.41 -30.31
CA GLY A 137 77.90 -93.73 -31.13
C GLY A 137 76.55 -93.57 -30.42
N HIS A 138 76.07 -94.59 -29.70
CA HIS A 138 74.82 -94.47 -28.93
C HIS A 138 74.93 -93.48 -27.76
N LEU A 139 76.05 -93.47 -27.04
CA LEU A 139 76.29 -92.48 -25.98
C LEU A 139 76.28 -91.06 -26.53
N GLN A 140 76.93 -90.84 -27.66
CA GLN A 140 76.98 -89.53 -28.31
C GLN A 140 75.60 -89.06 -28.78
N ILE A 141 74.76 -89.97 -29.29
CA ILE A 141 73.36 -89.67 -29.62
C ILE A 141 72.57 -89.28 -28.37
N CYS A 142 72.76 -89.97 -27.24
CA CYS A 142 72.09 -89.62 -25.99
C CYS A 142 72.53 -88.24 -25.47
N ASP A 143 73.82 -87.93 -25.55
CA ASP A 143 74.35 -86.60 -25.19
C ASP A 143 73.80 -85.50 -26.10
N ASP A 144 73.70 -85.75 -27.41
CA ASP A 144 73.08 -84.83 -28.37
C ASP A 144 71.60 -84.58 -28.05
N ILE A 145 70.85 -85.64 -27.67
CA ILE A 145 69.44 -85.51 -27.28
C ILE A 145 69.29 -84.73 -25.96
N LEU A 146 70.16 -84.97 -24.97
CA LEU A 146 70.16 -84.21 -23.72
C LEU A 146 70.49 -82.74 -23.98
N ALA A 147 71.49 -82.44 -24.79
CA ALA A 147 71.81 -81.08 -25.20
C ALA A 147 70.64 -80.40 -25.94
N HIS A 148 69.92 -81.14 -26.79
CA HIS A 148 68.70 -80.64 -27.43
C HIS A 148 67.55 -80.40 -26.45
N LEU A 149 67.38 -81.26 -25.43
CA LEU A 149 66.39 -81.09 -24.37
C LEU A 149 66.71 -79.88 -23.49
N ASP A 150 67.96 -79.74 -23.07
CA ASP A 150 68.44 -78.58 -22.29
C ASP A 150 68.29 -77.29 -23.10
N GLY A 151 68.62 -77.31 -24.39
CA GLY A 151 68.37 -76.19 -25.29
C GLY A 151 66.89 -75.86 -25.48
N SER A 152 66.01 -76.88 -25.42
CA SER A 152 64.56 -76.67 -25.49
C SER A 152 63.99 -76.13 -24.18
N LEU A 153 64.48 -76.59 -23.03
CA LEU A 153 64.11 -76.10 -21.70
C LEU A 153 64.55 -74.64 -21.52
N ALA A 154 65.78 -74.29 -21.92
CA ALA A 154 66.24 -72.91 -21.91
C ALA A 154 65.34 -71.98 -22.74
N ARG A 155 64.88 -72.44 -23.91
CA ARG A 155 63.90 -71.69 -24.73
C ARG A 155 62.54 -71.54 -24.05
N PHE A 156 62.10 -72.52 -23.28
CA PHE A 156 60.86 -72.41 -22.50
C PHE A 156 61.01 -71.45 -21.32
N ASP A 157 62.16 -71.44 -20.65
CA ASP A 157 62.47 -70.47 -19.59
C ASP A 157 62.51 -69.04 -20.16
N ASP A 158 63.15 -68.85 -21.32
CA ASP A 158 63.15 -67.58 -22.04
C ASP A 158 61.72 -67.15 -22.43
N LEU A 159 60.90 -68.08 -22.94
CA LEU A 159 59.52 -67.81 -23.29
C LEU A 159 58.68 -67.42 -22.07
N GLN A 160 58.88 -68.09 -20.93
CA GLN A 160 58.20 -67.78 -19.68
C GLN A 160 58.61 -66.39 -19.16
N ALA A 161 59.90 -66.06 -19.21
CA ALA A 161 60.40 -64.74 -18.84
C ALA A 161 59.82 -63.66 -19.77
N HIS A 162 59.77 -63.89 -21.08
CA HIS A 162 59.13 -62.99 -22.04
C HIS A 162 57.63 -62.84 -21.78
N HIS A 163 56.90 -63.92 -21.51
CA HIS A 163 55.47 -63.86 -21.20
C HIS A 163 55.21 -63.08 -19.91
N GLN A 164 56.02 -63.27 -18.86
CA GLN A 164 55.91 -62.48 -17.62
C GLN A 164 56.24 -61.00 -17.85
N ALA A 165 57.26 -60.69 -18.65
CA ALA A 165 57.61 -59.32 -19.02
C ALA A 165 56.50 -58.65 -19.84
N VAL A 166 55.87 -59.37 -20.77
CA VAL A 166 54.71 -58.86 -21.52
C VAL A 166 53.52 -58.68 -20.58
N ALA A 167 53.18 -59.66 -19.74
CA ALA A 167 52.05 -59.55 -18.82
C ALA A 167 52.19 -58.39 -17.83
N THR A 168 53.39 -58.15 -17.29
CA THR A 168 53.65 -57.01 -16.40
C THR A 168 53.56 -55.68 -17.14
N LYS A 169 54.14 -55.56 -18.34
CA LYS A 169 54.01 -54.37 -19.19
C LYS A 169 52.56 -54.11 -19.61
N THR A 170 51.81 -55.14 -20.01
CA THR A 170 50.40 -55.01 -20.41
C THR A 170 49.52 -54.62 -19.23
N LYS A 171 49.74 -55.16 -18.03
CA LYS A 171 49.02 -54.72 -16.82
C LYS A 171 49.33 -53.27 -16.48
N SER A 172 50.61 -52.88 -16.50
CA SER A 172 51.01 -51.48 -16.27
C SER A 172 50.40 -50.54 -17.31
N LEU A 173 50.40 -50.92 -18.59
CA LEU A 173 49.75 -50.16 -19.66
C LEU A 173 48.24 -50.05 -19.43
N HIS A 174 47.58 -51.16 -19.08
CA HIS A 174 46.14 -51.17 -18.80
C HIS A 174 45.79 -50.26 -17.62
N GLU A 175 46.55 -50.31 -16.51
CA GLU A 175 46.39 -49.40 -15.36
C GLU A 175 46.62 -47.93 -15.72
N VAL A 176 47.56 -47.64 -16.64
CA VAL A 176 47.76 -46.28 -17.17
C VAL A 176 46.57 -45.86 -18.06
N CYS A 177 46.10 -46.73 -18.93
CA CYS A 177 44.94 -46.48 -19.80
C CYS A 177 43.66 -46.25 -19.00
N GLU A 178 43.37 -47.09 -17.99
CA GLU A 178 42.21 -46.92 -17.10
C GLU A 178 42.29 -45.58 -16.35
N ARG A 179 43.46 -45.21 -15.82
CA ARG A 179 43.66 -43.89 -15.19
C ARG A 179 43.41 -42.74 -16.17
N LEU A 180 43.89 -42.85 -17.41
CA LEU A 180 43.66 -41.85 -18.46
C LEU A 180 42.18 -41.76 -18.88
N VAL A 181 41.46 -42.88 -18.90
CA VAL A 181 40.01 -42.89 -19.21
C VAL A 181 39.24 -42.19 -18.10
N VAL A 182 39.51 -42.50 -16.83
CA VAL A 182 38.88 -41.83 -15.68
C VAL A 182 39.21 -40.33 -15.67
N GLU A 183 40.45 -39.96 -15.96
CA GLU A 183 40.84 -38.55 -16.05
C GLU A 183 40.12 -37.83 -17.20
N LYS A 184 40.01 -38.46 -18.37
CA LYS A 184 39.26 -37.94 -19.51
C LYS A 184 37.78 -37.73 -19.15
N GLU A 185 37.12 -38.71 -18.53
CA GLU A 185 35.72 -38.60 -18.12
C GLU A 185 35.52 -37.43 -17.15
N ARG A 186 36.40 -37.33 -16.13
CA ARG A 186 36.38 -36.20 -15.19
C ARG A 186 36.59 -34.85 -15.88
N LEU A 187 37.49 -34.77 -16.86
CA LEU A 187 37.72 -33.54 -17.63
C LEU A 187 36.52 -33.17 -18.50
N ILE A 188 35.81 -34.16 -19.06
CA ILE A 188 34.57 -33.93 -19.82
C ILE A 188 33.47 -33.39 -18.90
N GLU A 189 33.25 -34.03 -17.74
CA GLU A 189 32.28 -33.54 -16.75
C GLU A 189 32.59 -32.11 -16.30
N PHE A 190 33.87 -31.81 -16.09
CA PHE A 190 34.32 -30.47 -15.74
C PHE A 190 34.10 -29.46 -16.87
N ALA A 191 34.39 -29.85 -18.12
CA ALA A 191 34.13 -29.02 -19.29
C ALA A 191 32.63 -28.72 -19.48
N ASP A 192 31.77 -29.72 -19.28
CA ASP A 192 30.31 -29.54 -19.36
C ASP A 192 29.79 -28.65 -18.22
N ALA A 193 30.32 -28.80 -17.00
CA ALA A 193 30.01 -27.93 -15.87
C ALA A 193 30.48 -26.47 -16.09
N LEU A 194 31.58 -26.25 -16.82
CA LEU A 194 32.01 -24.93 -17.23
C LEU A 194 31.10 -24.36 -18.33
N ARG A 195 30.77 -25.17 -19.34
CA ARG A 195 29.94 -24.74 -20.47
C ARG A 195 28.55 -24.32 -20.04
N THR A 196 27.92 -25.06 -19.12
CA THR A 196 26.60 -24.71 -18.57
C THR A 196 26.60 -23.35 -17.85
N LYS A 197 27.71 -22.98 -17.19
CA LYS A 197 27.87 -21.66 -16.54
C LYS A 197 28.18 -20.55 -17.56
N LEU A 198 29.02 -20.84 -18.55
CA LEU A 198 29.40 -19.92 -19.62
C LEU A 198 28.21 -19.58 -20.54
N ASN A 199 27.27 -20.50 -20.74
CA ASN A 199 26.08 -20.28 -21.56
C ASN A 199 25.35 -18.98 -21.19
N TYR A 200 25.25 -18.62 -19.90
CA TYR A 200 24.58 -17.37 -19.49
C TYR A 200 25.28 -16.11 -20.00
N PHE A 201 26.61 -16.15 -20.17
CA PHE A 201 27.42 -15.05 -20.68
C PHE A 201 27.38 -14.98 -22.21
N ASP A 202 27.43 -16.14 -22.89
CA ASP A 202 27.35 -16.25 -24.36
C ASP A 202 25.99 -15.75 -24.89
N GLU A 203 24.93 -15.92 -24.10
CA GLU A 203 23.58 -15.46 -24.45
C GLU A 203 23.47 -13.93 -24.57
N LEU A 204 24.44 -13.15 -24.06
CA LEU A 204 24.44 -11.69 -24.22
C LEU A 204 24.38 -11.28 -25.69
N GLU A 205 25.20 -11.89 -26.54
CA GLU A 205 25.26 -11.55 -27.97
C GLU A 205 24.01 -12.05 -28.71
N ASN A 206 23.51 -13.22 -28.33
CA ASN A 206 22.29 -13.80 -28.88
C ASN A 206 21.06 -12.91 -28.57
N ILE A 207 20.87 -12.54 -27.30
CA ILE A 207 19.77 -11.67 -26.88
C ILE A 207 19.92 -10.28 -27.51
N SER A 208 21.14 -9.75 -27.58
CA SER A 208 21.41 -8.44 -28.19
C SER A 208 21.05 -8.41 -29.67
N THR A 209 21.53 -9.38 -30.46
CA THR A 209 21.23 -9.45 -31.91
C THR A 209 19.75 -9.62 -32.18
N GLN A 210 19.04 -10.43 -31.39
CA GLN A 210 17.61 -10.62 -31.53
C GLN A 210 16.80 -9.37 -31.18
N PHE A 211 17.21 -8.57 -30.19
CA PHE A 211 16.53 -7.31 -29.89
C PHE A 211 16.79 -6.21 -30.92
N HIS A 212 17.98 -6.20 -31.55
CA HIS A 212 18.32 -5.23 -32.60
C HIS A 212 17.83 -5.65 -34.00
N ALA A 213 17.36 -6.88 -34.17
CA ALA A 213 16.84 -7.37 -35.44
C ALA A 213 15.51 -6.64 -35.78
N PRO A 214 15.37 -6.08 -37.00
CA PRO A 214 14.16 -5.36 -37.42
C PRO A 214 12.91 -6.25 -37.52
N THR A 215 13.08 -7.57 -37.44
CA THR A 215 12.02 -8.59 -37.47
C THR A 215 11.37 -8.85 -36.11
N THR A 216 11.97 -8.36 -35.01
CA THR A 216 11.44 -8.59 -33.65
C THR A 216 10.37 -7.56 -33.36
N SER A 217 9.22 -7.68 -34.02
CA SER A 217 8.07 -6.88 -33.68
C SER A 217 7.68 -7.19 -32.23
N VAL A 218 7.65 -6.18 -31.37
CA VAL A 218 7.28 -6.36 -29.96
C VAL A 218 5.89 -7.01 -29.82
N GLY A 219 5.01 -6.83 -30.81
CA GLY A 219 3.69 -7.45 -30.91
C GLY A 219 3.67 -8.96 -31.24
N SER A 220 4.72 -9.57 -31.80
CA SER A 220 4.70 -10.97 -32.23
C SER A 220 4.97 -12.00 -31.11
N GLY A 221 4.88 -11.60 -29.83
CA GLY A 221 5.01 -12.50 -28.68
C GLY A 221 6.42 -13.02 -28.37
N HIS A 222 7.37 -12.93 -29.32
CA HIS A 222 8.77 -13.34 -29.14
C HIS A 222 9.57 -12.46 -28.17
N CYS A 223 9.10 -11.24 -27.87
CA CYS A 223 9.74 -10.31 -26.94
C CYS A 223 9.70 -10.82 -25.48
N LEU A 224 8.61 -11.45 -25.06
CA LEU A 224 8.42 -11.88 -23.66
C LEU A 224 9.36 -13.02 -23.21
N PRO A 225 9.59 -14.08 -24.02
CA PRO A 225 10.59 -15.09 -23.71
C PRO A 225 12.01 -14.52 -23.66
N LEU A 226 12.36 -13.60 -24.57
CA LEU A 226 13.68 -12.97 -24.59
C LEU A 226 13.90 -12.09 -23.36
N LEU A 227 12.88 -11.34 -22.94
CA LEU A 227 12.91 -10.56 -21.72
C LEU A 227 13.09 -11.46 -20.49
N LYS A 228 12.35 -12.58 -20.42
CA LYS A 228 12.50 -13.57 -19.33
C LYS A 228 13.92 -14.14 -19.30
N ARG A 229 14.47 -14.51 -20.46
CA ARG A 229 15.85 -15.03 -20.54
C ARG A 229 16.88 -14.00 -20.11
N LEU A 230 16.67 -12.74 -20.46
CA LEU A 230 17.51 -11.62 -20.03
C LEU A 230 17.45 -11.44 -18.50
N ASP A 231 16.25 -11.51 -17.91
CA ASP A 231 16.06 -11.43 -16.46
C ASP A 231 16.76 -12.61 -15.74
N GLU A 232 16.70 -13.83 -16.30
CA GLU A 232 17.42 -15.01 -15.80
C GLU A 232 18.95 -14.81 -15.85
N CYS A 233 19.49 -14.29 -16.96
CA CYS A 233 20.91 -13.97 -17.08
C CYS A 233 21.35 -12.91 -16.06
N ILE A 234 20.56 -11.86 -15.87
CA ILE A 234 20.84 -10.81 -14.87
C ILE A 234 20.86 -11.42 -13.46
N SER A 235 19.83 -12.18 -13.10
CA SER A 235 19.74 -12.83 -11.78
C SER A 235 20.90 -13.80 -11.54
N TYR A 236 21.29 -14.57 -12.55
CA TYR A 236 22.43 -15.48 -12.46
C TYR A 236 23.75 -14.74 -12.18
N VAL A 237 24.02 -13.65 -12.91
CA VAL A 237 25.24 -12.84 -12.73
C VAL A 237 25.24 -12.12 -11.38
N GLU A 238 24.09 -11.59 -10.93
CA GLU A 238 23.95 -10.95 -9.61
C GLU A 238 24.20 -11.92 -8.45
N ASN A 239 23.74 -13.17 -8.57
CA ASN A 239 23.96 -14.21 -7.56
C ASN A 239 25.39 -14.77 -7.55
N ASN A 240 26.20 -14.47 -8.58
CA ASN A 240 27.59 -14.96 -8.71
C ASN A 240 28.59 -13.79 -8.88
N PRO A 241 28.79 -12.95 -7.85
CA PRO A 241 29.73 -11.83 -7.91
C PRO A 241 31.21 -12.26 -7.90
N GLN A 242 31.48 -13.52 -7.57
CA GLN A 242 32.82 -14.11 -7.49
C GLN A 242 33.52 -14.32 -8.84
N TYR A 243 32.79 -14.24 -9.97
CA TYR A 243 33.40 -14.36 -11.30
C TYR A 243 34.09 -13.05 -11.71
N THR A 244 35.25 -13.16 -12.35
CA THR A 244 36.14 -12.04 -12.67
C THR A 244 35.45 -10.92 -13.44
N ASP A 245 34.72 -11.26 -14.51
CA ASP A 245 34.04 -10.29 -15.38
C ASP A 245 32.55 -10.11 -15.05
N SER A 246 32.10 -10.64 -13.91
CA SER A 246 30.68 -10.60 -13.49
C SER A 246 30.12 -9.17 -13.52
N SER A 247 30.88 -8.22 -12.95
CA SER A 247 30.48 -6.80 -12.88
C SER A 247 30.35 -6.16 -14.27
N VAL A 248 31.23 -6.49 -15.22
CA VAL A 248 31.22 -5.94 -16.59
C VAL A 248 30.01 -6.49 -17.36
N TYR A 249 29.78 -7.80 -17.30
CA TYR A 249 28.62 -8.42 -17.94
C TYR A 249 27.31 -7.96 -17.32
N LEU A 250 27.25 -7.76 -16.00
CA LEU A 250 26.08 -7.23 -15.33
C LEU A 250 25.69 -5.85 -15.88
N VAL A 251 26.67 -4.96 -16.08
CA VAL A 251 26.42 -3.64 -16.69
C VAL A 251 25.92 -3.78 -18.12
N LYS A 252 26.49 -4.69 -18.91
CA LYS A 252 26.05 -4.96 -20.29
C LYS A 252 24.61 -5.50 -20.34
N PHE A 253 24.27 -6.49 -19.52
CA PHE A 253 22.90 -7.02 -19.43
C PHE A 253 21.91 -5.94 -18.94
N LYS A 254 22.28 -5.14 -17.94
CA LYS A 254 21.47 -4.02 -17.46
C LYS A 254 21.28 -2.93 -18.52
N ARG A 255 22.27 -2.69 -19.38
CA ARG A 255 22.12 -1.78 -20.53
C ARG A 255 21.18 -2.37 -21.57
N LEU A 256 21.31 -3.65 -21.90
CA LEU A 256 20.42 -4.34 -22.84
C LEU A 256 18.98 -4.36 -22.34
N GLN A 257 18.77 -4.52 -21.03
CA GLN A 257 17.47 -4.42 -20.39
C GLN A 257 16.83 -3.05 -20.60
N ILE A 258 17.59 -1.96 -20.42
CA ILE A 258 17.09 -0.60 -20.69
C ILE A 258 16.68 -0.48 -22.16
N VAL A 259 17.52 -0.93 -23.09
CA VAL A 259 17.20 -0.88 -24.53
C VAL A 259 15.92 -1.66 -24.84
N ALA A 260 15.75 -2.87 -24.29
CA ALA A 260 14.55 -3.68 -24.47
C ALA A 260 13.29 -2.97 -23.92
N LEU A 261 13.38 -2.40 -22.71
CA LEU A 261 12.28 -1.64 -22.11
C LEU A 261 11.92 -0.41 -22.95
N GLU A 262 12.90 0.31 -23.51
CA GLU A 262 12.59 1.47 -24.36
C GLU A 262 11.96 1.11 -25.70
N MET A 263 12.31 -0.04 -26.28
CA MET A 263 11.60 -0.55 -27.45
C MET A 263 10.14 -0.89 -27.12
N ILE A 264 9.90 -1.50 -25.95
CA ILE A 264 8.54 -1.77 -25.47
C ILE A 264 7.79 -0.45 -25.26
N ARG A 265 8.39 0.55 -24.62
CA ARG A 265 7.78 1.88 -24.44
C ARG A 265 7.45 2.53 -25.77
N ALA A 266 8.34 2.48 -26.75
CA ALA A 266 8.10 3.04 -28.08
C ALA A 266 6.94 2.33 -28.80
N TYR A 267 6.83 1.00 -28.67
CA TYR A 267 5.72 0.23 -29.20
C TYR A 267 4.39 0.61 -28.53
N VAL A 268 4.34 0.63 -27.19
CA VAL A 268 3.16 1.05 -26.42
C VAL A 268 2.74 2.48 -26.80
N LEU A 269 3.69 3.41 -26.90
CA LEU A 269 3.44 4.78 -27.33
C LEU A 269 2.82 4.84 -28.73
N ASN A 270 3.30 4.04 -29.67
CA ASN A 270 2.78 4.01 -31.03
C ASN A 270 1.33 3.49 -31.06
N VAL A 271 1.04 2.41 -30.33
CA VAL A 271 -0.33 1.88 -30.20
C VAL A 271 -1.27 2.93 -29.59
N LEU A 272 -0.86 3.58 -28.50
CA LEU A 272 -1.64 4.64 -27.87
C LEU A 272 -1.83 5.86 -28.77
N ARG A 273 -0.79 6.32 -29.48
CA ARG A 273 -0.89 7.44 -30.44
C ARG A 273 -1.82 7.13 -31.60
N ASN A 274 -1.80 5.90 -32.11
CA ASN A 274 -2.71 5.45 -33.15
C ASN A 274 -4.16 5.43 -32.63
N ALA A 275 -4.39 4.97 -31.40
CA ALA A 275 -5.71 5.06 -30.77
C ALA A 275 -6.16 6.52 -30.60
N SER A 276 -5.27 7.40 -30.12
CA SER A 276 -5.53 8.83 -29.95
C SER A 276 -5.90 9.51 -31.26
N SER A 277 -5.15 9.25 -32.35
CA SER A 277 -5.42 9.86 -33.66
C SER A 277 -6.75 9.41 -34.25
N LEU A 278 -7.10 8.12 -34.09
CA LEU A 278 -8.39 7.58 -34.50
C LEU A 278 -9.57 8.20 -33.72
N VAL A 279 -9.41 8.41 -32.42
CA VAL A 279 -10.44 9.10 -31.62
C VAL A 279 -10.53 10.57 -32.03
N GLN A 280 -9.43 11.28 -32.21
CA GLN A 280 -9.45 12.67 -32.68
C GLN A 280 -10.11 12.82 -34.05
N ALA A 281 -9.90 11.88 -34.97
CA ALA A 281 -10.62 11.84 -36.26
C ALA A 281 -12.13 11.62 -36.06
N SER A 282 -12.49 10.64 -35.23
CA SER A 282 -13.90 10.33 -34.91
C SER A 282 -14.61 11.49 -34.19
N VAL A 283 -13.89 12.25 -33.36
CA VAL A 283 -14.38 13.47 -32.71
C VAL A 283 -14.65 14.56 -33.74
N LYS A 284 -13.74 14.76 -34.71
CA LYS A 284 -13.95 15.74 -35.79
C LYS A 284 -15.15 15.40 -36.67
N GLU A 285 -15.30 14.13 -37.05
CA GLU A 285 -16.41 13.64 -37.88
C GLU A 285 -17.77 13.79 -37.20
N ASN A 286 -17.84 13.52 -35.89
CA ASN A 286 -19.08 13.63 -35.12
C ASN A 286 -19.32 15.01 -34.52
N SER A 287 -18.41 15.97 -34.75
CA SER A 287 -18.57 17.32 -34.23
C SER A 287 -19.41 18.16 -35.16
N THR A 288 -20.50 18.73 -34.65
CA THR A 288 -21.16 19.86 -35.31
C THR A 288 -20.40 21.12 -34.94
N GLN A 289 -19.86 21.84 -35.93
CA GLN A 289 -19.27 23.15 -35.71
C GLN A 289 -20.38 24.15 -35.37
N ASP A 290 -20.54 24.45 -34.09
CA ASP A 290 -21.18 25.71 -33.70
C ASP A 290 -20.26 26.86 -34.11
N GLY A 291 -20.81 28.00 -34.55
CA GLY A 291 -20.09 29.20 -35.00
C GLY A 291 -19.12 29.84 -33.98
N SER A 292 -18.94 29.21 -32.81
CA SER A 292 -17.97 29.52 -31.75
C SER A 292 -16.65 28.74 -31.85
N GLY A 293 -16.48 27.83 -32.82
CA GLY A 293 -15.26 27.01 -32.95
C GLY A 293 -15.07 25.96 -31.85
N ARG A 294 -16.14 25.61 -31.12
CA ARG A 294 -16.13 24.58 -30.07
C ARG A 294 -16.73 23.28 -30.60
N ILE A 295 -16.15 22.16 -30.20
CA ILE A 295 -16.57 20.81 -30.59
C ILE A 295 -17.83 20.45 -29.80
N ALA A 296 -18.99 20.38 -30.44
CA ALA A 296 -20.22 19.86 -29.84
C ALA A 296 -20.48 18.43 -30.34
N ILE A 297 -20.57 17.47 -29.43
CA ILE A 297 -20.89 16.06 -29.71
C ILE A 297 -22.29 15.78 -29.16
N ALA A 298 -23.09 14.99 -29.88
CA ALA A 298 -24.43 14.60 -29.42
C ALA A 298 -24.38 13.84 -28.09
N GLU A 299 -25.34 14.13 -27.21
CA GLU A 299 -25.45 13.53 -25.89
C GLU A 299 -25.52 11.99 -25.95
N GLY A 300 -24.60 11.32 -25.25
CA GLY A 300 -24.47 9.85 -25.22
C GLY A 300 -23.51 9.26 -26.27
N ALA A 301 -23.18 9.99 -27.35
CA ALA A 301 -22.20 9.51 -28.34
C ALA A 301 -20.75 9.63 -27.86
N GLU A 302 -20.48 10.49 -26.88
CA GLU A 302 -19.15 10.74 -26.31
C GLU A 302 -18.47 9.47 -25.79
N THR A 303 -19.22 8.63 -25.07
CA THR A 303 -18.70 7.39 -24.50
C THR A 303 -18.28 6.41 -25.62
N LEU A 304 -19.07 6.32 -26.69
CA LEU A 304 -18.72 5.47 -27.81
C LEU A 304 -17.46 5.97 -28.53
N VAL A 305 -17.37 7.28 -28.77
CA VAL A 305 -16.24 7.90 -29.46
C VAL A 305 -14.94 7.79 -28.64
N LEU A 306 -14.99 8.05 -27.33
CA LEU A 306 -13.80 8.12 -26.48
C LEU A 306 -13.24 6.76 -26.05
N TYR A 307 -14.10 5.76 -25.82
CA TYR A 307 -13.67 4.52 -25.15
C TYR A 307 -13.52 3.32 -26.09
N VAL A 308 -14.29 3.20 -27.16
CA VAL A 308 -14.30 1.99 -28.02
C VAL A 308 -12.95 1.75 -28.68
N ARG A 309 -12.33 2.79 -29.26
CA ARG A 309 -11.04 2.67 -29.96
C ARG A 309 -9.88 2.37 -29.01
N PHE A 310 -9.88 2.97 -27.81
CA PHE A 310 -8.89 2.65 -26.78
C PHE A 310 -9.07 1.24 -26.23
N LYS A 311 -10.31 0.78 -26.06
CA LYS A 311 -10.58 -0.60 -25.65
C LYS A 311 -10.09 -1.62 -26.70
N ALA A 312 -10.17 -1.29 -27.99
CA ALA A 312 -9.57 -2.11 -29.04
C ALA A 312 -8.04 -2.13 -28.93
N ALA A 313 -7.40 -0.98 -28.75
CA ALA A 313 -5.94 -0.87 -28.55
C ALA A 313 -5.45 -1.60 -27.29
N ALA A 314 -6.28 -1.72 -26.25
CA ALA A 314 -5.96 -2.52 -25.06
C ALA A 314 -5.76 -4.01 -25.41
N ASN A 315 -6.50 -4.54 -26.39
CA ASN A 315 -6.33 -5.94 -26.82
C ASN A 315 -4.95 -6.21 -27.42
N ASP A 316 -4.37 -5.23 -28.12
CA ASP A 316 -3.03 -5.33 -28.71
C ASP A 316 -1.91 -5.36 -27.66
N LEU A 317 -2.19 -4.84 -26.46
CA LEU A 317 -1.24 -4.76 -25.34
C LEU A 317 -1.54 -5.78 -24.21
N LYS A 318 -2.63 -6.54 -24.34
CA LYS A 318 -3.18 -7.42 -23.29
C LYS A 318 -2.22 -8.51 -22.82
N THR A 319 -1.31 -8.96 -23.67
CA THR A 319 -0.31 -9.98 -23.31
C THR A 319 0.98 -9.37 -22.74
N LEU A 320 1.27 -8.10 -23.05
CA LEU A 320 2.53 -7.44 -22.72
C LEU A 320 2.48 -6.75 -21.36
N ILE A 321 1.47 -5.92 -21.12
CA ILE A 321 1.39 -5.11 -19.89
C ILE A 321 1.27 -5.99 -18.63
N PRO A 322 0.38 -7.01 -18.57
CA PRO A 322 0.28 -7.84 -17.38
C PRO A 322 1.56 -8.62 -17.06
N GLU A 323 2.33 -8.98 -18.09
CA GLU A 323 3.62 -9.65 -17.91
C GLU A 323 4.69 -8.70 -17.36
N ILE A 324 4.63 -7.42 -17.70
CA ILE A 324 5.49 -6.38 -17.12
C ILE A 324 5.05 -6.07 -15.68
N GLU A 325 3.75 -5.99 -15.42
CA GLU A 325 3.19 -5.82 -14.07
C GLU A 325 3.59 -6.97 -13.11
N LYS A 326 3.63 -8.22 -13.59
CA LYS A 326 4.15 -9.35 -12.78
C LYS A 326 5.62 -9.19 -12.39
N ARG A 327 6.41 -8.49 -13.21
CA ARG A 327 7.84 -8.22 -12.98
C ARG A 327 8.09 -6.98 -12.13
N ALA A 328 7.04 -6.27 -11.69
CA ALA A 328 7.14 -5.02 -10.92
C ALA A 328 7.88 -5.14 -9.58
N SER A 329 8.11 -6.36 -9.08
CA SER A 329 8.90 -6.60 -7.86
C SER A 329 10.35 -6.12 -7.97
N GLN A 330 10.87 -5.99 -9.19
CA GLN A 330 12.19 -5.42 -9.46
C GLN A 330 12.08 -3.90 -9.66
N ASN A 331 12.93 -3.13 -8.96
CA ASN A 331 12.85 -1.66 -8.92
C ASN A 331 12.83 -0.97 -10.31
N ARG A 332 13.49 -1.54 -11.32
CA ARG A 332 13.49 -0.98 -12.68
C ARG A 332 12.16 -1.17 -13.40
N TYR A 333 11.50 -2.31 -13.21
CA TYR A 333 10.21 -2.56 -13.82
C TYR A 333 9.11 -1.73 -13.15
N SER A 334 9.21 -1.44 -11.85
CA SER A 334 8.30 -0.49 -11.19
C SER A 334 8.46 0.95 -11.71
N GLU A 335 9.69 1.45 -11.86
CA GLU A 335 9.95 2.77 -12.46
C GLU A 335 9.42 2.85 -13.91
N PHE A 336 9.62 1.77 -14.67
CA PHE A 336 9.12 1.65 -16.04
C PHE A 336 7.59 1.63 -16.11
N LEU A 337 6.91 0.91 -15.20
CA LEU A 337 5.46 0.89 -15.12
C LEU A 337 4.89 2.27 -14.81
N THR A 338 5.47 3.02 -13.87
CA THR A 338 5.08 4.42 -13.61
C THR A 338 5.26 5.31 -14.85
N SER A 339 6.31 5.07 -15.63
CA SER A 339 6.54 5.77 -16.91
C SER A 339 5.49 5.40 -17.97
N LEU A 340 5.03 4.15 -18.01
CA LEU A 340 3.95 3.71 -18.90
C LEU A 340 2.58 4.23 -18.48
N THR A 341 2.26 4.27 -17.19
CA THR A 341 0.99 4.81 -16.69
C THR A 341 0.92 6.33 -16.92
N SER A 342 2.02 7.06 -16.71
CA SER A 342 2.12 8.49 -17.09
C SER A 342 1.87 8.69 -18.58
N LEU A 343 2.51 7.88 -19.43
CA LEU A 343 2.36 7.95 -20.88
C LEU A 343 0.91 7.70 -21.32
N TYR A 344 0.24 6.71 -20.71
CA TYR A 344 -1.18 6.46 -20.92
C TYR A 344 -2.02 7.67 -20.53
N CYS A 345 -1.79 8.24 -19.33
CA CYS A 345 -2.52 9.40 -18.84
C CYS A 345 -2.35 10.61 -19.77
N GLU A 346 -1.14 10.88 -20.24
CA GLU A 346 -0.85 11.97 -21.19
C GLU A 346 -1.60 11.80 -22.51
N GLN A 347 -1.56 10.59 -23.11
CA GLN A 347 -2.26 10.32 -24.37
C GLN A 347 -3.77 10.38 -24.21
N ARG A 348 -4.32 9.88 -23.09
CA ARG A 348 -5.75 9.98 -22.78
C ARG A 348 -6.19 11.42 -22.56
N LEU A 349 -5.44 12.20 -21.78
CA LEU A 349 -5.77 13.58 -21.47
C LEU A 349 -5.85 14.43 -22.75
N ALA A 350 -4.91 14.24 -23.69
CA ALA A 350 -4.87 14.96 -24.97
C ALA A 350 -6.13 14.77 -25.83
N VAL A 351 -6.91 13.71 -25.60
CA VAL A 351 -8.13 13.39 -26.35
C VAL A 351 -9.38 13.68 -25.53
N ALA A 352 -9.39 13.33 -24.25
CA ALA A 352 -10.55 13.46 -23.38
C ALA A 352 -10.80 14.92 -22.94
N GLN A 353 -9.75 15.69 -22.66
CA GLN A 353 -9.87 17.02 -22.06
C GLN A 353 -10.73 17.97 -22.90
N GLY A 354 -10.53 18.00 -24.22
CA GLY A 354 -11.27 18.89 -25.12
C GLY A 354 -12.77 18.60 -25.16
N VAL A 355 -13.14 17.31 -25.18
CA VAL A 355 -14.55 16.87 -25.20
C VAL A 355 -15.22 17.20 -23.86
N ILE A 356 -14.60 16.81 -22.76
CA ILE A 356 -15.12 17.03 -21.40
C ILE A 356 -15.28 18.52 -21.10
N SER A 357 -14.27 19.34 -21.46
CA SER A 357 -14.31 20.80 -21.27
C SER A 357 -15.45 21.44 -22.06
N SER A 358 -15.69 20.97 -23.29
CA SER A 358 -16.80 21.47 -24.13
C SER A 358 -18.15 21.14 -23.50
N ARG A 359 -18.32 19.91 -23.00
CA ARG A 359 -19.56 19.47 -22.35
C ARG A 359 -19.85 20.22 -21.06
N ILE A 360 -18.85 20.42 -20.21
CA ILE A 360 -18.98 21.25 -19.00
C ILE A 360 -19.34 22.69 -19.37
N ALA A 361 -18.75 23.25 -20.44
CA ALA A 361 -19.09 24.58 -20.91
C ALA A 361 -20.52 24.67 -21.48
N GLU A 362 -21.06 23.59 -22.05
CA GLU A 362 -22.45 23.48 -22.49
C GLU A 362 -23.42 23.53 -21.30
N TYR A 363 -23.15 22.73 -20.25
CA TYR A 363 -23.92 22.81 -18.99
C TYR A 363 -23.84 24.21 -18.39
N ALA A 364 -22.66 24.83 -18.39
CA ALA A 364 -22.48 26.17 -17.84
C ALA A 364 -23.29 27.26 -18.56
N LYS A 365 -23.57 27.07 -19.86
CA LYS A 365 -24.43 27.97 -20.65
C LYS A 365 -25.92 27.72 -20.44
N ARG A 366 -26.34 26.45 -20.35
CA ARG A 366 -27.76 26.06 -20.30
C ARG A 366 -28.35 26.14 -18.89
N GLU A 367 -27.56 25.83 -17.88
CA GLU A 367 -28.06 25.57 -16.53
C GLU A 367 -27.74 26.70 -15.54
N ARG A 368 -28.61 26.82 -14.52
CA ARG A 368 -28.34 27.65 -13.34
C ARG A 368 -27.25 27.00 -12.49
N LEU A 369 -26.60 27.80 -11.64
CA LEU A 369 -25.45 27.36 -10.84
C LEU A 369 -25.72 26.10 -9.99
N PRO A 370 -26.86 25.93 -9.29
CA PRO A 370 -27.13 24.69 -8.54
C PRO A 370 -27.32 23.46 -9.43
N SER A 371 -28.02 23.61 -10.56
CA SER A 371 -28.20 22.55 -11.54
C SER A 371 -26.87 22.15 -12.18
N LEU A 372 -26.04 23.14 -12.56
CA LEU A 372 -24.69 22.95 -13.08
C LEU A 372 -23.79 22.17 -12.12
N THR A 373 -23.86 22.47 -10.82
CA THR A 373 -23.10 21.73 -9.80
C THR A 373 -23.53 20.26 -9.79
N ARG A 374 -24.84 19.98 -9.77
CA ARG A 374 -25.36 18.60 -9.78
C ARG A 374 -24.99 17.84 -11.05
N SER A 375 -25.24 18.43 -12.22
CA SER A 375 -25.00 17.82 -13.53
C SER A 375 -23.50 17.68 -13.81
N GLY A 376 -22.70 18.69 -13.50
CA GLY A 376 -21.25 18.70 -13.67
C GLY A 376 -20.55 17.64 -12.84
N PHE A 377 -20.85 17.55 -11.53
CA PHE A 377 -20.25 16.50 -10.68
C PHE A 377 -20.78 15.11 -11.01
N ALA A 378 -22.05 14.96 -11.42
CA ALA A 378 -22.57 13.68 -11.89
C ALA A 378 -21.88 13.21 -13.17
N TYR A 379 -21.70 14.11 -14.14
CA TYR A 379 -20.99 13.82 -15.39
C TYR A 379 -19.53 13.46 -15.13
N LEU A 380 -18.79 14.26 -14.33
CA LEU A 380 -17.40 13.93 -13.99
C LEU A 380 -17.29 12.61 -13.22
N SER A 381 -18.22 12.31 -12.31
CA SER A 381 -18.25 11.01 -11.64
C SER A 381 -18.39 9.85 -12.61
N GLN A 382 -19.23 9.98 -13.64
CA GLN A 382 -19.38 8.99 -14.71
C GLN A 382 -18.11 8.88 -15.57
N VAL A 383 -17.46 10.00 -15.88
CA VAL A 383 -16.18 10.02 -16.61
C VAL A 383 -15.09 9.33 -15.80
N CYS A 384 -14.92 9.66 -14.51
CA CYS A 384 -13.95 8.99 -13.63
C CYS A 384 -14.16 7.48 -13.59
N GLN A 385 -15.43 7.03 -13.49
CA GLN A 385 -15.75 5.60 -13.52
C GLN A 385 -15.38 4.96 -14.86
N SER A 386 -15.68 5.63 -15.97
CA SER A 386 -15.40 5.11 -17.31
C SER A 386 -13.89 5.07 -17.61
N GLU A 387 -13.13 6.08 -17.16
CA GLU A 387 -11.66 6.10 -17.27
C GLU A 387 -11.01 5.03 -16.38
N HIS A 388 -11.52 4.82 -15.17
CA HIS A 388 -11.02 3.75 -14.30
C HIS A 388 -11.26 2.36 -14.92
N GLN A 389 -12.47 2.12 -15.45
CA GLN A 389 -12.75 0.88 -16.17
C GLN A 389 -11.83 0.70 -17.38
N LEU A 390 -11.61 1.75 -18.18
CA LEU A 390 -10.70 1.66 -19.31
C LEU A 390 -9.27 1.38 -18.85
N PHE A 391 -8.80 2.06 -17.80
CA PHE A 391 -7.48 1.85 -17.22
C PHE A 391 -7.28 0.41 -16.75
N GLU A 392 -8.28 -0.19 -16.09
CA GLU A 392 -8.25 -1.59 -15.66
C GLU A 392 -8.06 -2.57 -16.84
N HIS A 393 -8.57 -2.25 -18.02
CA HIS A 393 -8.35 -3.08 -19.22
C HIS A 393 -6.89 -3.05 -19.71
N PHE A 394 -6.16 -1.97 -19.45
CA PHE A 394 -4.73 -1.87 -19.78
C PHE A 394 -3.83 -2.38 -18.65
N PHE A 395 -4.13 -2.01 -17.39
CA PHE A 395 -3.30 -2.22 -16.21
C PHE A 395 -4.11 -2.90 -15.08
N PRO A 396 -4.42 -4.21 -15.18
CA PRO A 396 -5.28 -4.91 -14.24
C PRO A 396 -4.70 -5.05 -12.83
N MET A 397 -3.37 -5.03 -12.66
CA MET A 397 -2.76 -5.09 -11.32
C MET A 397 -2.54 -3.69 -10.73
N SER A 398 -2.18 -2.72 -11.56
CA SER A 398 -1.93 -1.33 -11.13
C SER A 398 -3.21 -0.51 -10.92
N SER A 399 -4.38 -1.01 -11.33
CA SER A 399 -5.69 -0.38 -11.12
C SER A 399 -6.12 -0.29 -9.65
N SER A 400 -5.52 -1.13 -8.79
CA SER A 400 -5.80 -1.14 -7.35
C SER A 400 -5.38 0.15 -6.63
N ASP A 401 -4.35 0.84 -7.13
CA ASP A 401 -3.89 2.11 -6.58
C ASP A 401 -4.53 3.29 -7.34
N PRO A 402 -5.44 4.06 -6.70
CA PRO A 402 -6.08 5.20 -7.34
C PRO A 402 -5.09 6.32 -7.71
N LEU A 403 -3.88 6.34 -7.13
CA LEU A 403 -2.87 7.36 -7.40
C LEU A 403 -2.31 7.31 -8.83
N ASN A 404 -2.35 6.14 -9.47
CA ASN A 404 -1.85 5.96 -10.84
C ASN A 404 -2.67 6.72 -11.88
N LEU A 405 -3.94 7.01 -11.59
CA LEU A 405 -4.85 7.72 -12.50
C LEU A 405 -4.96 9.22 -12.19
N THR A 406 -4.41 9.67 -11.07
CA THR A 406 -4.41 11.08 -10.63
C THR A 406 -3.90 12.06 -11.70
N PRO A 407 -2.80 11.79 -12.45
CA PRO A 407 -2.33 12.69 -13.50
C PRO A 407 -3.35 12.94 -14.63
N LEU A 408 -4.28 12.01 -14.85
CA LEU A 408 -5.38 12.16 -15.81
C LEU A 408 -6.61 12.82 -15.17
N LEU A 409 -6.99 12.39 -13.96
CA LEU A 409 -8.24 12.85 -13.34
C LEU A 409 -8.15 14.29 -12.80
N ASP A 410 -7.01 14.69 -12.22
CA ASP A 410 -6.85 16.01 -11.63
C ASP A 410 -7.11 17.14 -12.65
N PRO A 411 -6.49 17.13 -13.86
CA PRO A 411 -6.77 18.17 -14.87
C PRO A 411 -8.22 18.19 -15.39
N LEU A 412 -8.90 17.03 -15.40
CA LEU A 412 -10.30 16.96 -15.79
C LEU A 412 -11.21 17.56 -14.70
N CYS A 413 -10.90 17.28 -13.44
CA CYS A 413 -11.64 17.82 -12.30
C CYS A 413 -11.39 19.33 -12.12
N THR A 414 -10.18 19.81 -12.34
CA THR A 414 -9.87 21.26 -12.30
C THR A 414 -10.69 22.05 -13.32
N THR A 415 -11.00 21.46 -14.48
CA THR A 415 -11.86 22.09 -15.49
C THR A 415 -13.26 22.41 -14.95
N LEU A 416 -13.89 21.48 -14.22
CA LEU A 416 -15.19 21.75 -13.57
C LEU A 416 -15.04 22.76 -12.43
N TYR A 417 -13.99 22.64 -11.63
CA TYR A 417 -13.73 23.58 -10.55
C TYR A 417 -13.57 25.03 -11.07
N ASP A 418 -12.78 25.25 -12.13
CA ASP A 418 -12.55 26.60 -12.68
C ASP A 418 -13.82 27.20 -13.25
N THR A 419 -14.67 26.39 -13.90
CA THR A 419 -15.96 26.85 -14.43
C THR A 419 -16.96 27.19 -13.33
N LEU A 420 -17.05 26.39 -12.26
CA LEU A 420 -17.88 26.68 -11.09
C LEU A 420 -17.35 27.92 -10.35
N ARG A 421 -16.03 27.99 -10.11
CA ARG A 421 -15.36 29.07 -9.40
C ARG A 421 -15.58 30.43 -10.04
N ALA A 422 -15.51 30.51 -11.38
CA ALA A 422 -15.81 31.75 -12.09
C ALA A 422 -17.22 32.31 -11.79
N ARG A 423 -18.19 31.42 -11.52
CA ARG A 423 -19.58 31.81 -11.23
C ARG A 423 -19.80 32.13 -9.74
N PHE A 424 -19.42 31.24 -8.82
CA PHE A 424 -19.75 31.42 -7.40
C PHE A 424 -18.94 32.53 -6.71
N ILE A 425 -17.73 32.88 -7.20
CA ILE A 425 -16.93 33.99 -6.65
C ILE A 425 -17.67 35.33 -6.73
N HIS A 426 -18.49 35.52 -7.76
CA HIS A 426 -19.22 36.78 -7.96
C HIS A 426 -20.60 36.75 -7.30
N GLU A 427 -21.06 35.58 -6.85
CA GLU A 427 -22.40 35.41 -6.29
C GLU A 427 -22.58 36.24 -5.02
N ALA A 428 -23.68 36.97 -4.97
CA ALA A 428 -24.05 37.84 -3.85
C ALA A 428 -25.23 37.30 -3.05
N ASN A 429 -26.03 36.41 -3.65
CA ASN A 429 -27.19 35.84 -3.01
C ASN A 429 -26.77 34.77 -1.97
N LEU A 430 -27.10 35.01 -0.72
CA LEU A 430 -26.81 34.13 0.41
C LEU A 430 -27.56 32.79 0.30
N ASP A 431 -28.82 32.80 -0.15
CA ASP A 431 -29.64 31.59 -0.24
C ASP A 431 -29.13 30.63 -1.33
N LEU A 432 -28.64 31.17 -2.45
CA LEU A 432 -27.99 30.36 -3.48
C LEU A 432 -26.68 29.73 -2.97
N LEU A 433 -25.90 30.45 -2.18
CA LEU A 433 -24.67 29.92 -1.59
C LEU A 433 -24.96 28.78 -0.59
N PHE A 434 -26.03 28.91 0.21
CA PHE A 434 -26.48 27.82 1.10
C PHE A 434 -26.89 26.59 0.29
N GLU A 435 -27.71 26.76 -0.75
CA GLU A 435 -28.14 25.64 -1.61
C GLU A 435 -26.93 24.91 -2.21
N LEU A 436 -25.92 25.64 -2.67
CA LEU A 436 -24.71 25.03 -3.25
C LEU A 436 -23.90 24.21 -2.25
N VAL A 437 -23.75 24.71 -1.02
CA VAL A 437 -23.06 23.98 0.05
C VAL A 437 -23.85 22.73 0.44
N ASP A 438 -25.17 22.83 0.54
CA ASP A 438 -26.05 21.70 0.85
C ASP A 438 -26.02 20.63 -0.26
N ILE A 439 -26.00 21.03 -1.53
CA ILE A 439 -25.83 20.11 -2.67
C ILE A 439 -24.49 19.38 -2.58
N LEU A 440 -23.39 20.12 -2.36
CA LEU A 440 -22.07 19.51 -2.31
C LEU A 440 -21.92 18.55 -1.14
N LYS A 441 -22.42 18.91 0.06
CA LYS A 441 -22.36 18.04 1.24
C LYS A 441 -23.33 16.86 1.13
N GLY A 442 -24.62 17.13 0.98
CA GLY A 442 -25.67 16.11 1.06
C GLY A 442 -25.83 15.24 -0.18
N GLU A 443 -25.77 15.83 -1.38
CA GLU A 443 -26.05 15.07 -2.61
C GLU A 443 -24.77 14.50 -3.26
N VAL A 444 -23.67 15.26 -3.22
CA VAL A 444 -22.42 14.89 -3.91
C VAL A 444 -21.48 14.09 -2.99
N LEU A 445 -21.24 14.56 -1.76
CA LEU A 445 -20.34 13.89 -0.81
C LEU A 445 -20.98 12.64 -0.19
N ASP A 446 -22.18 12.77 0.38
CA ASP A 446 -22.81 11.71 1.18
C ASP A 446 -23.48 10.61 0.33
N ASP A 447 -24.24 10.95 -0.72
CA ASP A 447 -25.09 9.96 -1.40
C ASP A 447 -24.40 9.26 -2.59
N LYS A 448 -23.45 9.92 -3.28
CA LYS A 448 -22.83 9.40 -4.51
C LYS A 448 -21.42 8.82 -4.35
N LEU A 449 -20.62 9.31 -3.39
CA LEU A 449 -19.24 8.88 -3.21
C LEU A 449 -19.08 7.65 -2.30
N GLU A 450 -19.88 7.54 -1.23
CA GLU A 450 -19.84 6.41 -0.29
C GLU A 450 -20.04 5.06 -1.01
N ARG A 451 -20.94 5.01 -2.00
CA ARG A 451 -21.24 3.80 -2.78
C ARG A 451 -20.19 3.46 -3.86
N ARG A 452 -19.26 4.37 -4.19
CA ARG A 452 -18.30 4.24 -5.33
C ARG A 452 -16.88 4.68 -4.96
N ARG A 453 -16.52 4.51 -3.69
CA ARG A 453 -15.37 5.13 -3.01
C ARG A 453 -14.02 4.93 -3.72
N GLU A 454 -13.78 3.78 -4.34
CA GLU A 454 -12.50 3.43 -5.00
C GLU A 454 -12.36 4.11 -6.38
N THR A 455 -13.44 4.13 -7.17
CA THR A 455 -13.43 4.65 -8.56
C THR A 455 -13.46 6.17 -8.68
N VAL A 456 -13.85 6.88 -7.61
CA VAL A 456 -14.06 8.35 -7.59
C VAL A 456 -13.04 9.04 -6.67
N ALA A 457 -12.00 8.32 -6.23
CA ALA A 457 -11.00 8.84 -5.30
C ALA A 457 -10.34 10.14 -5.78
N GLY A 458 -10.06 10.27 -7.09
CA GLY A 458 -9.47 11.48 -7.69
C GLY A 458 -10.38 12.72 -7.70
N LEU A 459 -11.71 12.57 -7.60
CA LEU A 459 -12.64 13.70 -7.61
C LEU A 459 -12.80 14.35 -6.22
N ARG A 460 -12.53 13.58 -5.16
CA ARG A 460 -12.72 14.01 -3.77
C ARG A 460 -11.91 15.27 -3.40
N PRO A 461 -10.61 15.40 -3.74
CA PRO A 461 -9.86 16.61 -3.47
C PRO A 461 -10.47 17.86 -4.12
N THR A 462 -10.95 17.74 -5.36
CA THR A 462 -11.58 18.86 -6.07
C THR A 462 -12.90 19.26 -5.43
N ILE A 463 -13.74 18.30 -5.02
CA ILE A 463 -15.00 18.59 -4.31
C ILE A 463 -14.72 19.32 -3.00
N LEU A 464 -13.80 18.80 -2.18
CA LEU A 464 -13.44 19.41 -0.89
C LEU A 464 -12.89 20.82 -1.07
N LYS A 465 -12.04 21.03 -2.07
CA LYS A 465 -11.54 22.37 -2.43
C LYS A 465 -12.67 23.32 -2.85
N THR A 466 -13.58 22.85 -3.70
CA THR A 466 -14.74 23.64 -4.15
C THR A 466 -15.64 24.01 -2.96
N LEU A 467 -15.89 23.05 -2.06
CA LEU A 467 -16.69 23.24 -0.86
C LEU A 467 -16.05 24.29 0.06
N ALA A 468 -14.74 24.20 0.30
CA ALA A 468 -14.01 25.16 1.14
C ALA A 468 -14.11 26.60 0.58
N ASP A 469 -13.90 26.78 -0.72
CA ASP A 469 -14.01 28.10 -1.37
C ASP A 469 -15.44 28.66 -1.30
N MET A 470 -16.45 27.80 -1.49
CA MET A 470 -17.86 28.19 -1.36
C MET A 470 -18.20 28.57 0.08
N GLN A 471 -17.69 27.85 1.08
CA GLN A 471 -17.86 28.16 2.50
C GLN A 471 -17.15 29.46 2.90
N GLU A 472 -15.96 29.74 2.38
CA GLU A 472 -15.27 31.01 2.59
C GLU A 472 -16.09 32.17 2.02
N ARG A 473 -16.59 32.02 0.78
CA ARG A 473 -17.47 33.00 0.16
C ARG A 473 -18.77 33.20 0.93
N LEU A 474 -19.39 32.12 1.38
CA LEU A 474 -20.58 32.15 2.23
C LEU A 474 -20.32 32.90 3.53
N THR A 475 -19.19 32.62 4.19
CA THR A 475 -18.79 33.28 5.44
C THR A 475 -18.66 34.79 5.24
N PHE A 476 -17.96 35.22 4.19
CA PHE A 476 -17.82 36.65 3.86
C PHE A 476 -19.17 37.33 3.57
N ARG A 477 -20.04 36.66 2.80
CA ARG A 477 -21.37 37.18 2.47
C ARG A 477 -22.30 37.19 3.68
N ALA A 478 -22.22 36.20 4.55
CA ALA A 478 -22.97 36.15 5.80
C ALA A 478 -22.54 37.30 6.73
N GLN A 479 -21.25 37.54 6.93
CA GLN A 479 -20.75 38.68 7.71
C GLN A 479 -21.26 40.02 7.16
N THR A 480 -21.26 40.17 5.84
CA THR A 480 -21.77 41.38 5.17
C THR A 480 -23.28 41.54 5.39
N TYR A 481 -24.05 40.46 5.19
CA TYR A 481 -25.49 40.43 5.45
C TYR A 481 -25.79 40.81 6.91
N MET A 482 -25.03 40.28 7.87
CA MET A 482 -25.24 40.56 9.29
C MET A 482 -24.92 42.02 9.61
N ARG A 483 -23.88 42.59 9.01
CA ARG A 483 -23.55 44.02 9.15
C ARG A 483 -24.67 44.91 8.62
N ASP A 484 -25.12 44.66 7.40
CA ASP A 484 -26.03 45.56 6.71
C ASP A 484 -27.48 45.39 7.20
N VAL A 485 -27.89 44.15 7.49
CA VAL A 485 -29.29 43.81 7.77
C VAL A 485 -29.60 43.71 9.27
N ILE A 486 -28.60 43.42 10.13
CA ILE A 486 -28.80 43.28 11.58
C ILE A 486 -28.21 44.49 12.33
N ALA A 487 -26.91 44.77 12.17
CA ALA A 487 -26.25 45.83 12.93
C ALA A 487 -26.63 47.25 12.48
N ASN A 488 -26.78 47.46 11.17
CA ASN A 488 -27.15 48.76 10.59
C ASN A 488 -28.66 48.86 10.28
N TYR A 489 -29.46 47.98 10.87
CA TYR A 489 -30.90 48.02 10.69
C TYR A 489 -31.50 49.32 11.23
N ILE A 490 -32.34 49.96 10.41
CA ILE A 490 -33.08 51.17 10.76
C ILE A 490 -34.52 50.75 11.08
N PRO A 491 -34.99 50.87 12.34
CA PRO A 491 -36.35 50.49 12.71
C PRO A 491 -37.39 51.34 11.96
N SER A 492 -38.45 50.70 11.45
CA SER A 492 -39.57 51.43 10.87
C SER A 492 -40.46 52.07 11.94
N ALA A 493 -41.34 52.98 11.53
CA ALA A 493 -42.30 53.59 12.46
C ALA A 493 -43.23 52.54 13.12
N ASP A 494 -43.53 51.44 12.43
CA ASP A 494 -44.35 50.34 12.94
C ASP A 494 -43.56 49.42 13.88
N ASP A 495 -42.24 49.27 13.68
CA ASP A 495 -41.39 48.49 14.58
C ASP A 495 -41.16 49.18 15.93
N LEU A 496 -41.22 50.52 15.93
CA LEU A 496 -41.09 51.35 17.14
C LEU A 496 -42.40 51.48 17.92
N ASP A 497 -43.56 51.27 17.27
CA ASP A 497 -44.87 51.27 17.92
C ASP A 497 -45.27 49.86 18.40
N TYR A 498 -44.35 49.28 19.17
CA TYR A 498 -44.43 47.89 19.60
C TYR A 498 -45.60 47.58 20.56
N PRO A 499 -45.99 48.45 21.52
CA PRO A 499 -47.16 48.20 22.38
C PRO A 499 -48.44 48.03 21.56
N ALA A 500 -48.72 48.97 20.64
CA ALA A 500 -49.90 48.93 19.78
C ALA A 500 -49.87 47.76 18.79
N ARG A 501 -48.69 47.30 18.38
CA ARG A 501 -48.52 46.10 17.56
C ARG A 501 -48.90 44.84 18.33
N LEU A 502 -48.48 44.71 19.59
CA LEU A 502 -48.84 43.56 20.43
C LEU A 502 -50.33 43.55 20.78
N GLU A 503 -50.95 44.69 21.05
CA GLU A 503 -52.40 44.79 21.30
C GLU A 503 -53.23 44.41 20.08
N ARG A 504 -52.82 44.84 18.87
CA ARG A 504 -53.44 44.43 17.60
C ARG A 504 -53.35 42.92 17.37
N LEU A 505 -52.21 42.31 17.70
CA LEU A 505 -52.01 40.87 17.58
C LEU A 505 -52.78 40.09 18.65
N ALA A 506 -52.86 40.61 19.89
CA ALA A 506 -53.62 39.99 20.97
C ALA A 506 -55.14 40.02 20.69
N THR A 507 -55.65 41.09 20.10
CA THR A 507 -57.06 41.20 19.69
C THR A 507 -57.39 40.34 18.46
N ALA A 508 -56.43 40.14 17.55
CA ALA A 508 -56.58 39.22 16.42
C ALA A 508 -56.49 37.74 16.81
N ALA A 509 -55.63 37.38 17.78
CA ALA A 509 -55.43 36.00 18.24
C ALA A 509 -56.66 35.40 18.95
N VAL A 510 -57.57 36.23 19.47
CA VAL A 510 -58.86 35.78 20.04
C VAL A 510 -59.79 35.17 18.97
N GLY A 511 -59.45 35.26 17.68
CA GLY A 511 -60.25 34.74 16.56
C GLY A 511 -59.63 33.64 15.68
N SER A 512 -58.38 33.20 15.89
CA SER A 512 -57.71 32.24 14.99
C SER A 512 -56.87 31.17 15.73
N GLU A 513 -57.17 29.89 15.52
CA GLU A 513 -56.54 28.71 16.14
C GLU A 513 -55.18 28.28 15.52
N GLU A 514 -54.32 29.20 15.07
CA GLU A 514 -52.98 28.86 14.50
C GLU A 514 -51.81 29.27 15.43
N GLU A 515 -51.70 28.63 16.60
CA GLU A 515 -50.72 28.96 17.67
C GLU A 515 -49.22 28.95 17.27
N GLY A 516 -48.85 28.37 16.12
CA GLY A 516 -47.46 28.22 15.68
C GLY A 516 -46.89 29.33 14.79
N ARG A 517 -47.72 30.02 14.00
CA ARG A 517 -47.27 31.08 13.07
C ARG A 517 -47.20 32.45 13.74
N ASP A 518 -48.00 32.67 14.77
CA ASP A 518 -48.15 33.96 15.45
C ASP A 518 -46.91 34.38 16.25
N SER A 519 -46.11 33.41 16.72
CA SER A 519 -44.88 33.70 17.48
C SER A 519 -43.86 34.49 16.65
N TYR A 520 -43.64 34.14 15.37
CA TYR A 520 -42.70 34.82 14.48
C TYR A 520 -43.15 36.24 14.10
N LEU A 521 -44.45 36.51 14.11
CA LEU A 521 -45.02 37.84 13.81
C LEU A 521 -44.77 38.85 14.94
N THR A 522 -44.58 38.37 16.17
CA THR A 522 -44.22 39.22 17.31
C THR A 522 -42.73 39.57 17.33
N TRP A 523 -41.88 38.91 16.55
CA TRP A 523 -40.45 39.12 16.63
C TRP A 523 -40.02 40.43 15.98
N TYR A 524 -39.07 41.09 16.65
CA TYR A 524 -38.33 42.19 16.06
C TYR A 524 -37.56 41.71 14.81
N PRO A 525 -37.63 42.38 13.64
CA PRO A 525 -37.12 41.82 12.39
C PRO A 525 -35.64 41.41 12.38
N PRO A 526 -34.70 42.17 13.00
CA PRO A 526 -33.32 41.74 13.18
C PRO A 526 -33.17 40.42 13.94
N LEU A 527 -34.02 40.13 14.93
CA LEU A 527 -33.98 38.87 15.68
C LEU A 527 -34.33 37.69 14.77
N GLY A 528 -35.45 37.76 14.05
CA GLY A 528 -35.87 36.69 13.13
C GLY A 528 -34.85 36.42 12.04
N LYS A 529 -34.26 37.48 11.45
CA LYS A 529 -33.20 37.35 10.43
C LYS A 529 -31.92 36.75 10.99
N THR A 530 -31.54 37.10 12.22
CA THR A 530 -30.39 36.50 12.91
C THR A 530 -30.59 35.00 13.08
N LEU A 531 -31.72 34.58 13.65
CA LEU A 531 -32.02 33.16 13.92
C LEU A 531 -32.15 32.33 12.63
N SER A 532 -32.80 32.89 11.59
CA SER A 532 -32.87 32.23 10.29
C SER A 532 -31.48 32.07 9.65
N CYS A 533 -30.61 33.08 9.77
CA CYS A 533 -29.24 32.97 9.27
C CYS A 533 -28.44 31.91 10.05
N LEU A 534 -28.50 31.92 11.38
CA LEU A 534 -27.79 30.96 12.25
C LEU A 534 -28.20 29.51 11.97
N SER A 535 -29.50 29.23 11.82
CA SER A 535 -29.98 27.87 11.52
C SER A 535 -29.43 27.31 10.19
N LYS A 536 -29.30 28.15 9.16
CA LYS A 536 -28.70 27.77 7.88
C LYS A 536 -27.18 27.62 8.00
N LEU A 537 -26.50 28.58 8.64
CA LEU A 537 -25.05 28.55 8.84
C LEU A 537 -24.58 27.31 9.61
N TYR A 538 -25.36 26.87 10.61
CA TYR A 538 -25.06 25.69 11.42
C TYR A 538 -24.91 24.41 10.58
N ARG A 539 -25.74 24.24 9.55
CA ARG A 539 -25.68 23.05 8.66
C ARG A 539 -24.54 23.16 7.64
N CYS A 540 -24.25 24.38 7.20
CA CYS A 540 -23.35 24.63 6.08
C CYS A 540 -21.87 24.78 6.49
N LEU A 541 -21.57 25.29 7.68
CA LEU A 541 -20.20 25.60 8.11
C LEU A 541 -19.61 24.54 9.04
N GLU A 542 -18.28 24.58 9.20
CA GLU A 542 -17.59 23.81 10.24
C GLU A 542 -17.80 24.45 11.62
N PRO A 543 -17.79 23.65 12.71
CA PRO A 543 -18.04 24.16 14.07
C PRO A 543 -17.22 25.41 14.47
N PRO A 544 -15.90 25.50 14.23
CA PRO A 544 -15.13 26.68 14.67
C PRO A 544 -15.43 27.95 13.87
N THR A 545 -15.74 27.83 12.58
CA THR A 545 -16.14 28.98 11.76
C THR A 545 -17.56 29.43 12.13
N PHE A 546 -18.44 28.48 12.44
CA PHE A 546 -19.78 28.78 12.91
C PHE A 546 -19.79 29.48 14.28
N THR A 547 -18.98 29.04 15.25
CA THR A 547 -18.95 29.64 16.60
C THR A 547 -18.61 31.12 16.56
N SER A 548 -17.56 31.49 15.81
CA SER A 548 -17.14 32.88 15.66
C SER A 548 -18.20 33.75 14.99
N LEU A 549 -18.78 33.26 13.89
CA LEU A 549 -19.82 33.98 13.18
C LEU A 549 -21.10 34.10 14.01
N ALA A 550 -21.45 33.06 14.77
CA ALA A 550 -22.62 33.06 15.64
C ALA A 550 -22.47 34.03 16.81
N GLN A 551 -21.29 34.12 17.41
CA GLN A 551 -20.99 35.13 18.43
C GLN A 551 -21.18 36.55 17.88
N ASP A 552 -20.65 36.85 16.69
CA ASP A 552 -20.83 38.16 16.04
C ASP A 552 -22.32 38.44 15.78
N ALA A 553 -23.06 37.43 15.29
CA ALA A 553 -24.51 37.51 15.08
C ALA A 553 -25.27 37.95 16.32
N ILE A 554 -25.01 37.26 17.43
CA ILE A 554 -25.71 37.42 18.70
C ILE A 554 -25.39 38.81 19.28
N ASN A 555 -24.12 39.22 19.23
CA ASN A 555 -23.69 40.53 19.71
C ASN A 555 -24.29 41.67 18.88
N MET A 556 -24.30 41.55 17.55
CA MET A 556 -24.89 42.52 16.64
C MET A 556 -26.41 42.62 16.84
N CYS A 557 -27.08 41.48 17.01
CA CYS A 557 -28.52 41.42 17.29
C CYS A 557 -28.85 42.07 18.64
N SER A 558 -28.14 41.69 19.72
CA SER A 558 -28.31 42.26 21.06
C SER A 558 -28.11 43.78 21.06
N THR A 559 -27.06 44.27 20.39
CA THR A 559 -26.81 45.70 20.24
C THR A 559 -27.92 46.41 19.46
N SER A 560 -28.44 45.79 18.40
CA SER A 560 -29.56 46.32 17.60
C SER A 560 -30.85 46.42 18.43
N ILE A 561 -31.16 45.41 19.24
CA ILE A 561 -32.30 45.41 20.17
C ILE A 561 -32.13 46.52 21.22
N GLN A 562 -30.94 46.66 21.82
CA GLN A 562 -30.65 47.72 22.80
C GLN A 562 -30.80 49.12 22.22
N ARG A 563 -30.31 49.36 20.98
CA ARG A 563 -30.50 50.65 20.30
C ARG A 563 -31.98 50.95 20.07
N SER A 564 -32.74 49.94 19.67
CA SER A 564 -34.18 50.06 19.39
C SER A 564 -34.99 50.31 20.65
N SER A 565 -34.63 49.66 21.77
CA SER A 565 -35.21 49.93 23.10
C SER A 565 -35.07 51.40 23.49
N LYS A 566 -33.90 52.02 23.29
CA LYS A 566 -33.69 53.46 23.55
C LYS A 566 -34.55 54.37 22.66
N LEU A 567 -34.89 53.94 21.45
CA LEU A 567 -35.79 54.67 20.57
C LEU A 567 -37.25 54.53 21.01
N ILE A 568 -37.65 53.34 21.47
CA ILE A 568 -38.98 53.09 22.05
C ILE A 568 -39.17 53.90 23.33
N GLU A 569 -38.14 54.02 24.19
CA GLU A 569 -38.19 54.83 25.42
C GLU A 569 -38.55 56.29 25.14
N ARG A 570 -38.09 56.85 24.02
CA ARG A 570 -38.39 58.24 23.61
C ARG A 570 -39.80 58.41 23.04
N ARG A 571 -40.42 57.36 22.51
CA ARG A 571 -41.69 57.43 21.77
C ARG A 571 -42.89 56.94 22.59
N ALA A 572 -42.72 55.86 23.35
CA ALA A 572 -43.79 55.23 24.14
C ALA A 572 -43.55 55.47 25.64
N SER A 573 -42.90 54.53 26.32
CA SER A 573 -42.55 54.67 27.73
C SER A 573 -41.27 53.91 28.08
N GLN A 574 -40.65 54.29 29.21
CA GLN A 574 -39.50 53.59 29.77
C GLN A 574 -39.83 52.14 30.15
N MET A 575 -41.07 51.87 30.59
CA MET A 575 -41.53 50.52 30.91
C MET A 575 -41.62 49.65 29.65
N ASP A 576 -42.20 50.18 28.57
CA ASP A 576 -42.34 49.45 27.30
C ASP A 576 -40.97 49.16 26.67
N ALA A 577 -40.01 50.09 26.80
CA ALA A 577 -38.64 49.90 26.34
C ALA A 577 -37.91 48.75 27.07
N GLN A 578 -38.08 48.66 28.39
CA GLN A 578 -37.49 47.60 29.20
C GLN A 578 -38.18 46.25 28.97
N LEU A 579 -39.51 46.21 28.89
CA LEU A 579 -40.26 44.99 28.57
C LEU A 579 -39.97 44.48 27.16
N PHE A 580 -39.82 45.38 26.18
CA PHE A 580 -39.35 45.04 24.84
C PHE A 580 -37.97 44.38 24.86
N LEU A 581 -37.03 44.95 25.62
CA LEU A 581 -35.67 44.42 25.73
C LEU A 581 -35.66 43.04 26.40
N ILE A 582 -36.40 42.87 27.52
CA ILE A 582 -36.53 41.59 28.22
C ILE A 582 -37.12 40.52 27.30
N LYS A 583 -38.22 40.83 26.58
CA LYS A 583 -38.87 39.90 25.65
C LYS A 583 -37.88 39.37 24.60
N HIS A 584 -37.22 40.26 23.86
CA HIS A 584 -36.39 39.86 22.72
C HIS A 584 -35.05 39.23 23.12
N LEU A 585 -34.45 39.64 24.25
CA LEU A 585 -33.24 38.98 24.77
C LEU A 585 -33.56 37.58 25.32
N LEU A 586 -34.71 37.39 25.95
CA LEU A 586 -35.19 36.06 26.36
C LEU A 586 -35.44 35.16 25.14
N THR A 587 -36.15 35.65 24.13
CA THR A 587 -36.38 34.89 22.90
C THR A 587 -35.06 34.54 22.21
N LEU A 588 -34.11 35.49 22.12
CA LEU A 588 -32.78 35.20 21.56
C LEU A 588 -32.07 34.09 22.36
N ARG A 589 -32.09 34.14 23.70
CA ARG A 589 -31.46 33.14 24.57
C ARG A 589 -32.10 31.75 24.40
N GLU A 590 -33.43 31.69 24.32
CA GLU A 590 -34.16 30.43 24.18
C GLU A 590 -33.91 29.79 22.82
N GLN A 591 -33.90 30.58 21.75
CA GLN A 591 -33.73 30.07 20.38
C GLN A 591 -32.28 29.67 20.07
N ILE A 592 -31.29 30.16 20.82
CA ILE A 592 -29.89 29.70 20.70
C ILE A 592 -29.56 28.50 21.60
N ALA A 593 -30.44 28.14 22.54
CA ALA A 593 -30.20 27.03 23.47
C ALA A 593 -30.09 25.64 22.80
N PRO A 594 -30.81 25.33 21.69
CA PRO A 594 -30.72 24.03 21.02
C PRO A 594 -29.40 23.77 20.29
N TYR A 595 -28.59 24.79 20.03
CA TYR A 595 -27.28 24.57 19.41
C TYR A 595 -26.32 24.02 20.47
N GLU A 596 -25.97 22.74 20.37
CA GLU A 596 -24.99 22.03 21.23
C GLU A 596 -23.54 22.50 20.98
N ILE A 597 -23.31 23.81 20.92
CA ILE A 597 -22.02 24.42 20.64
C ILE A 597 -21.74 25.48 21.70
N ASP A 598 -20.57 25.39 22.34
CA ASP A 598 -20.07 26.45 23.21
C ASP A 598 -19.75 27.69 22.37
N PHE A 599 -20.59 28.73 22.45
CA PHE A 599 -20.41 30.04 21.80
C PHE A 599 -19.28 30.86 22.43
N SER A 600 -18.18 30.20 22.79
CA SER A 600 -17.01 30.83 23.39
C SER A 600 -15.86 30.85 22.41
N VAL A 601 -15.48 32.04 21.96
CA VAL A 601 -14.25 32.24 21.17
C VAL A 601 -13.18 32.79 22.09
N THR A 602 -12.00 32.16 22.08
CA THR A 602 -10.81 32.68 22.75
C THR A 602 -10.17 33.73 21.86
N HIS A 603 -10.37 35.01 22.18
CA HIS A 603 -9.58 36.07 21.57
C HIS A 603 -8.24 36.16 22.27
N LYS A 604 -7.14 36.06 21.51
CA LYS A 604 -5.79 36.32 22.02
C LYS A 604 -5.58 37.82 22.06
N GLU A 605 -5.83 38.43 23.20
CA GLU A 605 -5.56 39.85 23.42
C GLU A 605 -4.21 40.01 24.11
N LEU A 606 -3.50 41.09 23.78
CA LEU A 606 -2.27 41.46 24.46
C LEU A 606 -2.65 42.28 25.69
N ASP A 607 -2.39 41.77 26.89
CA ASP A 607 -2.67 42.46 28.14
C ASP A 607 -1.53 43.41 28.52
N PHE A 608 -1.84 44.70 28.56
CA PHE A 608 -0.94 45.79 28.94
C PHE A 608 -1.16 46.30 30.38
N THR A 609 -2.10 45.73 31.15
CA THR A 609 -2.39 46.21 32.52
C THR A 609 -1.17 46.13 33.44
N HIS A 610 -0.40 45.04 33.33
CA HIS A 610 0.84 44.89 34.07
C HIS A 610 1.86 45.99 33.69
N LEU A 611 1.89 46.43 32.43
CA LEU A 611 2.76 47.50 31.96
C LEU A 611 2.38 48.86 32.56
N LEU A 612 1.08 49.14 32.65
CA LEU A 612 0.58 50.35 33.30
C LEU A 612 0.91 50.38 34.80
N ASP A 613 0.84 49.24 35.49
CA ASP A 613 1.24 49.15 36.90
C ASP A 613 2.75 49.30 37.10
N HIS A 614 3.57 48.79 36.16
CA HIS A 614 5.03 49.02 36.17
C HIS A 614 5.37 50.49 35.93
N VAL A 615 4.74 51.14 34.95
CA VAL A 615 4.89 52.58 34.68
C VAL A 615 4.45 53.41 35.89
N ARG A 616 3.34 53.07 36.52
CA ARG A 616 2.85 53.74 37.73
C ARG A 616 3.78 53.54 38.94
N ARG A 617 4.43 52.38 39.08
CA ARG A 617 5.43 52.11 40.13
C ARG A 617 6.75 52.85 39.91
N VAL A 618 7.16 53.01 38.65
CA VAL A 618 8.31 53.83 38.24
C VAL A 618 8.04 55.32 38.50
N LEU A 619 6.87 55.83 38.10
CA LEU A 619 6.44 57.22 38.37
C LEU A 619 6.34 57.55 39.87
N ARG A 620 6.04 56.53 40.71
CA ARG A 620 6.06 56.65 42.17
C ARG A 620 7.44 56.44 42.80
N GLY A 621 8.51 56.37 42.00
CA GLY A 621 9.91 56.24 42.46
C GLY A 621 10.25 54.92 43.13
N ARG A 622 9.38 53.90 43.05
CA ARG A 622 9.56 52.60 43.73
C ARG A 622 10.29 51.56 42.86
N ALA A 623 10.66 51.90 41.62
CA ALA A 623 11.40 51.01 40.72
C ALA A 623 12.35 51.80 39.81
N SER A 624 13.56 51.29 39.60
CA SER A 624 14.58 51.88 38.72
C SER A 624 14.44 51.37 37.28
N LEU A 625 14.44 52.29 36.30
CA LEU A 625 14.29 52.00 34.87
C LEU A 625 15.57 51.52 34.17
N TRP A 626 16.72 51.53 34.85
CA TRP A 626 18.03 51.50 34.18
C TRP A 626 18.75 50.12 34.20
N SER A 627 18.05 49.02 34.51
CA SER A 627 18.65 47.67 34.38
C SER A 627 18.24 46.99 33.07
N SER A 628 19.22 46.81 32.17
CA SER A 628 19.06 46.29 30.81
C SER A 628 18.44 44.88 30.75
N GLN A 629 18.60 44.07 31.79
CA GLN A 629 18.05 42.70 31.86
C GLN A 629 16.60 42.64 32.34
N SER A 630 16.08 43.70 32.97
CA SER A 630 14.69 43.73 33.46
C SER A 630 13.71 44.26 32.41
N LEU A 631 14.14 45.15 31.52
CA LEU A 631 13.27 45.81 30.54
C LEU A 631 12.66 44.83 29.52
N ALA A 632 13.44 43.90 28.97
CA ALA A 632 12.93 42.95 27.97
C ALA A 632 11.86 41.99 28.54
N ARG A 633 11.99 41.59 29.81
CA ARG A 633 11.01 40.73 30.51
C ARG A 633 9.83 41.50 31.08
N THR A 634 10.01 42.76 31.47
CA THR A 634 8.93 43.59 32.03
C THR A 634 8.08 44.28 30.97
N PHE A 635 8.60 44.54 29.77
CA PHE A 635 7.87 45.17 28.66
C PHE A 635 7.29 44.20 27.62
N SER A 636 7.44 42.89 27.82
CA SER A 636 6.78 41.90 26.95
C SER A 636 5.29 41.81 27.31
N PRO A 637 4.37 42.15 26.39
CA PRO A 637 2.93 42.05 26.65
C PRO A 637 2.57 40.58 26.90
N ARG A 638 1.76 40.33 27.94
CA ARG A 638 1.27 38.97 28.22
C ARG A 638 0.16 38.68 27.22
N VAL A 639 0.24 37.52 26.56
CA VAL A 639 -0.89 37.02 25.78
C VAL A 639 -1.92 36.52 26.77
N MET A 640 -3.06 37.21 26.85
CA MET A 640 -4.20 36.81 27.67
C MET A 640 -5.27 36.25 26.74
N ASP A 641 -5.63 34.99 26.96
CA ASP A 641 -6.74 34.37 26.24
C ASP A 641 -8.04 34.85 26.90
N ASN A 642 -8.71 35.82 26.27
CA ASN A 642 -10.01 36.31 26.72
C ASN A 642 -11.09 35.45 26.08
N GLN A 643 -11.68 34.54 26.86
CA GLN A 643 -12.78 33.69 26.42
C GLN A 643 -14.10 34.46 26.57
N THR A 644 -14.52 35.12 25.48
CA THR A 644 -15.81 35.80 25.43
C THR A 644 -16.89 34.80 25.05
N ASP A 645 -17.83 34.56 25.95
CA ASP A 645 -18.97 33.69 25.72
C ASP A 645 -20.21 34.55 25.45
N ALA A 646 -20.72 34.50 24.22
CA ALA A 646 -21.87 35.28 23.80
C ALA A 646 -23.12 34.96 24.63
N LYS A 647 -23.26 33.72 25.10
CA LYS A 647 -24.38 33.29 25.95
C LYS A 647 -24.27 33.91 27.34
N LYS A 648 -23.08 33.91 27.94
CA LYS A 648 -22.85 34.56 29.26
C LYS A 648 -23.07 36.07 29.18
N GLU A 649 -22.59 36.72 28.13
CA GLU A 649 -22.79 38.16 27.96
C GLU A 649 -24.28 38.50 27.70
N LEU A 650 -24.99 37.66 26.93
CA LEU A 650 -26.44 37.77 26.76
C LEU A 650 -27.18 37.61 28.10
N GLU A 651 -26.84 36.60 28.91
CA GLU A 651 -27.44 36.37 30.23
C GLU A 651 -27.16 37.52 31.21
N LYS A 652 -25.95 38.07 31.19
CA LYS A 652 -25.58 39.25 31.96
C LYS A 652 -26.41 40.47 31.55
N ASN A 653 -26.53 40.74 30.25
CA ASN A 653 -27.33 41.84 29.73
C ASN A 653 -28.83 41.68 30.07
N LEU A 654 -29.34 40.46 29.99
CA LEU A 654 -30.71 40.14 30.40
C LEU A 654 -30.90 40.38 31.91
N LYS A 655 -29.99 39.90 32.76
CA LYS A 655 -30.07 40.10 34.21
C LYS A 655 -30.06 41.57 34.59
N VAL A 656 -29.14 42.36 34.02
CA VAL A 656 -29.07 43.81 34.25
C VAL A 656 -30.36 44.49 33.81
N THR A 657 -30.94 44.10 32.68
CA THR A 657 -32.21 44.66 32.20
C THR A 657 -33.37 44.33 33.15
N CYS A 658 -33.45 43.08 33.61
CA CYS A 658 -34.46 42.66 34.59
C CYS A 658 -34.32 43.42 35.92
N GLU A 659 -33.10 43.61 36.42
CA GLU A 659 -32.83 44.40 37.63
C GLU A 659 -33.23 45.87 37.45
N GLN A 660 -32.91 46.47 36.30
CA GLN A 660 -33.33 47.84 35.95
C GLN A 660 -34.85 47.97 35.88
N PHE A 661 -35.54 46.95 35.36
CA PHE A 661 -37.01 46.91 35.33
C PHE A 661 -37.62 46.79 36.73
N ILE A 662 -37.10 45.89 37.56
CA ILE A 662 -37.55 45.73 38.94
C ILE A 662 -37.33 47.04 39.71
N MET A 663 -36.18 47.69 39.56
CA MET A 663 -35.90 48.97 40.19
C MET A 663 -36.83 50.08 39.67
N LEU A 664 -37.10 50.14 38.37
CA LEU A 664 -38.03 51.12 37.79
C LEU A 664 -39.43 50.97 38.39
N VAL A 665 -39.96 49.74 38.40
CA VAL A 665 -41.29 49.47 38.95
C VAL A 665 -41.32 49.74 40.46
N THR A 666 -40.28 49.34 41.19
CA THR A 666 -40.15 49.62 42.63
C THR A 666 -40.15 51.13 42.89
N LYS A 667 -39.41 51.90 42.08
CA LYS A 667 -39.39 53.36 42.17
C LYS A 667 -40.77 53.95 41.89
N ILE A 668 -41.44 53.58 40.81
CA ILE A 668 -42.77 54.09 40.47
C ILE A 668 -43.79 53.79 41.58
N THR A 669 -43.69 52.62 42.22
CA THR A 669 -44.68 52.14 43.20
C THR A 669 -44.46 52.67 44.61
N ILE A 670 -43.21 52.73 45.09
CA ILE A 670 -42.90 52.99 46.50
C ILE A 670 -41.83 54.08 46.73
N GLU A 671 -41.50 54.94 45.75
CA GLU A 671 -40.55 56.06 45.93
C GLU A 671 -40.83 56.93 47.17
N PRO A 672 -42.09 57.29 47.50
CA PRO A 672 -42.36 58.08 48.71
C PRO A 672 -41.93 57.35 49.98
N LEU A 673 -42.15 56.03 50.06
CA LEU A 673 -41.72 55.21 51.20
C LEU A 673 -40.19 55.13 51.26
N LEU A 674 -39.52 54.91 50.13
CA LEU A 674 -38.05 54.83 50.08
C LEU A 674 -37.38 56.16 50.46
N SER A 675 -37.93 57.29 50.00
CA SER A 675 -37.48 58.64 50.37
C SER A 675 -37.64 58.87 51.87
N PHE A 676 -38.76 58.45 52.45
CA PHE A 676 -39.01 58.53 53.89
C PHE A 676 -38.04 57.66 54.69
N ILE A 677 -37.88 56.38 54.34
CA ILE A 677 -36.93 55.46 54.98
C ILE A 677 -35.51 56.02 54.94
N THR A 678 -35.09 56.59 53.80
CA THR A 678 -33.76 57.19 53.65
C THR A 678 -33.58 58.41 54.56
N LYS A 679 -34.57 59.30 54.63
CA LYS A 679 -34.56 60.47 55.53
C LYS A 679 -34.54 60.06 57.00
N VAL A 680 -35.36 59.08 57.38
CA VAL A 680 -35.40 58.52 58.75
C VAL A 680 -34.05 57.88 59.10
N THR A 681 -33.44 57.15 58.18
CA THR A 681 -32.14 56.48 58.39
C THR A 681 -31.01 57.50 58.54
N ALA A 682 -30.97 58.53 57.70
CA ALA A 682 -30.00 59.63 57.81
C ALA A 682 -30.14 60.39 59.13
N VAL A 683 -31.38 60.62 59.56
CA VAL A 683 -31.69 61.24 60.85
C VAL A 683 -31.25 60.36 62.01
N LYS A 684 -31.59 59.07 62.01
CA LYS A 684 -31.15 58.12 63.05
C LYS A 684 -29.63 58.00 63.11
N ALA A 685 -28.94 58.06 61.96
CA ALA A 685 -27.48 58.11 61.89
C ALA A 685 -26.92 59.42 62.48
N SER A 686 -27.53 60.57 62.17
CA SER A 686 -27.12 61.88 62.70
C SER A 686 -27.35 62.03 64.21
N ILE A 687 -28.38 61.36 64.76
CA ILE A 687 -28.67 61.31 66.20
C ILE A 687 -27.62 60.44 66.93
N ARG A 688 -27.12 59.37 66.28
CA ARG A 688 -26.09 58.49 66.83
C ARG A 688 -24.69 59.12 66.86
N SER A 689 -24.42 60.12 66.02
CA SER A 689 -23.09 60.72 65.87
C SER A 689 -22.86 62.02 66.65
N ARG A 690 -23.82 62.50 67.47
CA ARG A 690 -23.68 63.76 68.25
C ARG A 690 -23.29 63.49 69.73
N PRO A 691 -22.35 64.25 70.31
CA PRO A 691 -21.98 64.16 71.73
C PRO A 691 -23.11 64.66 72.66
N VAL A 692 -23.06 64.22 73.92
CA VAL A 692 -24.20 64.09 74.85
C VAL A 692 -24.78 65.41 75.40
N ASP A 693 -24.12 66.55 75.24
CA ASP A 693 -24.47 67.81 75.94
C ASP A 693 -25.12 68.90 75.07
N ALA A 694 -26.09 68.55 74.22
CA ALA A 694 -26.92 69.54 73.52
C ALA A 694 -28.40 69.30 73.78
N GLU A 695 -29.05 70.30 74.38
CA GLU A 695 -30.49 70.31 74.64
C GLU A 695 -31.30 70.09 73.35
N VAL A 696 -32.32 69.23 73.49
CA VAL A 696 -33.33 68.81 72.51
C VAL A 696 -32.81 67.91 71.37
N ARG A 697 -32.65 66.62 71.68
CA ARG A 697 -32.83 65.55 70.69
C ARG A 697 -34.29 65.61 70.20
N LYS A 698 -34.57 66.33 69.12
CA LYS A 698 -35.91 66.33 68.50
C LYS A 698 -36.25 64.88 68.11
N PRO A 699 -37.24 64.23 68.74
CA PRO A 699 -37.66 62.89 68.36
C PRO A 699 -38.16 62.88 66.91
N LEU A 700 -38.14 61.71 66.26
CA LEU A 700 -38.45 61.58 64.82
C LEU A 700 -39.75 62.29 64.41
N LYS A 701 -40.75 62.23 65.29
CA LYS A 701 -42.07 62.89 65.25
C LYS A 701 -42.09 64.42 65.19
N GLU A 702 -41.03 65.11 65.63
CA GLU A 702 -40.92 66.58 65.58
C GLU A 702 -40.26 67.08 64.28
N GLN A 703 -39.91 66.17 63.38
CA GLN A 703 -39.34 66.53 62.09
C GLN A 703 -40.45 66.82 61.09
N ALA A 704 -40.30 67.90 60.32
CA ALA A 704 -41.33 68.41 59.42
C ALA A 704 -41.78 67.41 58.33
N PHE A 705 -40.99 66.36 58.05
CA PHE A 705 -41.34 65.32 57.06
C PHE A 705 -41.93 64.04 57.69
N ALA A 706 -41.98 63.96 59.03
CA ALA A 706 -42.35 62.78 59.81
C ALA A 706 -43.50 63.06 60.80
N THR A 707 -44.28 64.12 60.55
CA THR A 707 -45.52 64.37 61.29
C THR A 707 -46.58 63.33 60.91
N PRO A 708 -47.49 62.95 61.81
CA PRO A 708 -48.51 61.93 61.56
C PRO A 708 -49.38 62.25 60.34
N ASP A 709 -49.73 63.52 60.13
CA ASP A 709 -50.51 63.96 58.97
C ASP A 709 -49.76 63.78 57.64
N LYS A 710 -48.45 64.09 57.62
CA LYS A 710 -47.61 63.91 56.42
C LYS A 710 -47.32 62.45 56.13
N LEU A 711 -47.23 61.63 57.17
CA LEU A 711 -47.09 60.19 57.06
C LEU A 711 -48.36 59.55 56.51
N ALA A 712 -49.54 59.98 56.99
CA ALA A 712 -50.84 59.56 56.47
C ALA A 712 -51.04 59.97 55.00
N GLU A 713 -50.67 61.21 54.63
CA GLU A 713 -50.72 61.70 53.24
C GLU A 713 -49.82 60.86 52.31
N MET A 714 -48.59 60.57 52.75
CA MET A 714 -47.65 59.73 52.00
C MET A 714 -48.16 58.31 51.80
N ILE A 715 -48.69 57.68 52.85
CA ILE A 715 -49.19 56.29 52.78
C ILE A 715 -50.44 56.22 51.92
N ALA A 716 -51.38 57.16 52.05
CA ALA A 716 -52.55 57.24 51.17
C ALA A 716 -52.16 57.42 49.69
N ALA A 717 -51.11 58.21 49.41
CA ALA A 717 -50.58 58.36 48.06
C ALA A 717 -49.98 57.05 47.53
N VAL A 718 -49.22 56.32 48.34
CA VAL A 718 -48.61 55.04 47.95
C VAL A 718 -49.68 53.95 47.75
N GLU A 719 -50.68 53.84 48.63
CA GLU A 719 -51.77 52.89 48.48
C GLU A 719 -52.58 53.15 47.20
N LYS A 720 -52.79 54.42 46.84
CA LYS A 720 -53.43 54.80 45.58
C LYS A 720 -52.60 54.36 44.38
N VAL A 721 -51.27 54.54 44.42
CA VAL A 721 -50.37 54.09 43.35
C VAL A 721 -50.38 52.56 43.25
N VAL A 722 -50.30 51.85 44.38
CA VAL A 722 -50.33 50.38 44.42
C VAL A 722 -51.63 49.83 43.83
N LYS A 723 -52.79 50.37 44.19
CA LYS A 723 -54.10 49.89 43.70
C LYS A 723 -54.35 50.17 42.22
N LEU A 724 -53.77 51.25 41.67
CA LEU A 724 -54.01 51.67 40.28
C LEU A 724 -52.91 51.22 39.30
N HIS A 725 -51.64 51.38 39.66
CA HIS A 725 -50.52 51.18 38.73
C HIS A 725 -50.00 49.74 38.74
N VAL A 726 -50.06 49.02 39.86
CA VAL A 726 -49.56 47.63 39.92
C VAL A 726 -50.38 46.70 39.02
N PRO A 727 -51.72 46.77 38.98
CA PRO A 727 -52.51 45.98 38.02
C PRO A 727 -52.21 46.30 36.55
N ASP A 728 -52.02 47.59 36.19
CA ASP A 728 -51.62 47.99 34.82
C ASP A 728 -50.26 47.41 34.44
N ILE A 729 -49.29 47.44 35.37
CA ILE A 729 -47.96 46.86 35.15
C ILE A 729 -48.05 45.34 34.93
N VAL A 730 -48.86 44.62 35.72
CA VAL A 730 -49.08 43.18 35.55
C VAL A 730 -49.73 42.86 34.20
N SER A 731 -50.71 43.67 33.78
CA SER A 731 -51.35 43.54 32.47
C SER A 731 -50.34 43.73 31.32
N LYS A 732 -49.51 44.79 31.38
CA LYS A 732 -48.45 45.04 30.40
C LYS A 732 -47.37 43.96 30.41
N MET A 733 -46.99 43.46 31.58
CA MET A 733 -46.08 42.31 31.70
C MET A 733 -46.68 41.07 31.01
N GLY A 734 -47.99 40.83 31.12
CA GLY A 734 -48.70 39.76 30.41
C GLY A 734 -48.71 39.93 28.90
N LEU A 735 -48.87 41.17 28.40
CA LEU A 735 -48.84 41.48 26.96
C LEU A 735 -47.47 41.19 26.32
N TYR A 736 -46.39 41.56 27.00
CA TYR A 736 -45.02 41.39 26.48
C TYR A 736 -44.46 39.99 26.72
N LEU A 737 -44.67 39.44 27.92
CA LEU A 737 -44.11 38.17 28.38
C LEU A 737 -45.19 37.09 28.39
N GLN A 738 -45.27 36.32 27.31
CA GLN A 738 -46.23 35.21 27.16
C GLN A 738 -45.96 34.06 28.15
N ASN A 739 -44.73 33.91 28.64
CA ASN A 739 -44.38 32.86 29.59
C ASN A 739 -44.75 33.23 31.03
N SER A 740 -45.76 32.54 31.57
CA SER A 740 -46.28 32.75 32.94
C SER A 740 -45.23 32.55 34.04
N SER A 741 -44.26 31.65 33.83
CA SER A 741 -43.17 31.41 34.80
C SER A 741 -42.23 32.60 34.93
N THR A 742 -41.89 33.26 33.81
CA THR A 742 -41.00 34.42 33.83
C THR A 742 -41.69 35.64 34.43
N ARG A 743 -42.97 35.84 34.12
CA ARG A 743 -43.82 36.88 34.71
C ARG A 743 -43.90 36.74 36.24
N SER A 744 -44.16 35.53 36.75
CA SER A 744 -44.26 35.29 38.19
C SER A 744 -42.92 35.49 38.93
N ILE A 745 -41.79 35.11 38.32
CA ILE A 745 -40.46 35.33 38.91
C ILE A 745 -40.15 36.83 39.04
N LEU A 746 -40.36 37.60 37.98
CA LEU A 746 -40.12 39.05 37.99
C LEU A 746 -41.06 39.77 38.97
N PHE A 747 -42.34 39.43 38.94
CA PHE A 747 -43.32 40.05 39.82
C PHE A 747 -43.11 39.67 41.28
N ARG A 748 -42.67 38.46 41.60
CA ARG A 748 -42.34 38.05 42.99
C ARG A 748 -41.27 38.94 43.61
N LEU A 749 -40.25 39.36 42.84
CA LEU A 749 -39.20 40.27 43.30
C LEU A 749 -39.76 41.68 43.56
N ILE A 750 -40.61 42.18 42.66
CA ILE A 750 -41.32 43.45 42.83
C ILE A 750 -42.20 43.41 44.09
N LYS A 751 -42.99 42.34 44.26
CA LYS A 751 -43.82 42.09 45.44
C LYS A 751 -42.99 42.12 46.72
N SER A 752 -41.84 41.44 46.73
CA SER A 752 -40.95 41.41 47.88
C SER A 752 -40.47 42.81 48.26
N ASN A 753 -40.03 43.62 47.30
CA ASN A 753 -39.56 44.99 47.55
C ASN A 753 -40.67 45.88 48.12
N ILE A 754 -41.90 45.77 47.58
CA ILE A 754 -43.07 46.52 48.07
C ILE A 754 -43.39 46.13 49.51
N LEU A 755 -43.44 44.82 49.81
CA LEU A 755 -43.73 44.32 51.16
C LEU A 755 -42.64 44.69 52.17
N GLU A 756 -41.37 44.64 51.78
CA GLU A 756 -40.25 44.98 52.65
C GLU A 756 -40.26 46.47 53.01
N ALA A 757 -40.38 47.37 52.03
CA ALA A 757 -40.45 48.81 52.29
C ALA A 757 -41.67 49.18 53.14
N HIS A 758 -42.83 48.57 52.84
CA HIS A 758 -44.04 48.74 53.63
C HIS A 758 -43.87 48.23 55.07
N GLY A 759 -43.22 47.06 55.25
CA GLY A 759 -42.91 46.47 56.54
C GLY A 759 -41.93 47.31 57.37
N GLN A 760 -40.92 47.92 56.74
CA GLN A 760 -39.99 48.83 57.41
C GLN A 760 -40.68 50.09 57.93
N VAL A 761 -41.61 50.67 57.15
CA VAL A 761 -42.41 51.82 57.61
C VAL A 761 -43.37 51.45 58.74
N LEU A 762 -44.00 50.27 58.67
CA LEU A 762 -44.80 49.73 59.78
C LEU A 762 -43.98 49.54 61.06
N ALA A 763 -42.77 48.97 60.95
CA ALA A 763 -41.89 48.78 62.10
C ALA A 763 -41.47 50.11 62.74
N LEU A 764 -41.20 51.15 61.92
CA LEU A 764 -40.90 52.51 62.38
C LEU A 764 -42.10 53.18 63.06
N LEU A 765 -43.31 52.94 62.54
CA LEU A 765 -44.56 53.42 63.11
C LEU A 765 -44.79 52.85 64.52
N TYR A 766 -44.60 51.53 64.70
CA TYR A 766 -44.77 50.88 66.00
C TYR A 766 -43.66 51.20 67.01
N SER A 767 -42.44 51.55 66.55
CA SER A 767 -41.32 51.84 67.46
C SER A 767 -41.26 53.29 67.93
N ASP A 768 -41.57 54.26 67.05
CA ASP A 768 -41.24 55.67 67.28
C ASP A 768 -42.49 56.57 67.50
N TYR A 769 -43.71 56.05 67.31
CA TYR A 769 -44.99 56.78 67.45
C TYR A 769 -45.92 56.14 68.49
N THR A 770 -46.83 56.93 69.07
CA THR A 770 -47.79 56.42 70.07
C THR A 770 -48.95 55.67 69.41
N ALA A 771 -49.64 54.79 70.15
CA ALA A 771 -50.74 53.99 69.62
C ALA A 771 -51.92 54.82 69.05
N ALA A 772 -52.15 56.03 69.58
CA ALA A 772 -53.17 56.95 69.09
C ALA A 772 -52.77 57.60 67.76
N GLU A 773 -51.49 57.95 67.59
CA GLU A 773 -50.94 58.54 66.37
C GLU A 773 -50.78 57.49 65.25
N ALA A 774 -50.38 56.27 65.61
CA ALA A 774 -50.33 55.15 64.66
C ALA A 774 -51.72 54.77 64.11
N SER A 775 -52.78 55.01 64.88
CA SER A 775 -54.17 54.78 64.45
C SER A 775 -54.71 55.86 63.51
N GLN A 776 -54.05 57.04 63.44
CA GLN A 776 -54.41 58.13 62.52
C GLN A 776 -53.84 57.93 61.11
N VAL A 777 -52.90 57.01 60.96
CA VAL A 777 -52.24 56.70 59.70
C VAL A 777 -52.94 55.50 59.04
N PRO A 778 -53.63 55.68 57.89
CA PRO A 778 -54.35 54.61 57.22
C PRO A 778 -53.38 53.72 56.45
N ILE A 779 -52.67 52.85 57.17
CA ILE A 779 -51.73 51.89 56.58
C ILE A 779 -52.37 50.49 56.55
N MET A 780 -52.45 49.89 55.35
CA MET A 780 -52.91 48.51 55.20
C MET A 780 -52.10 47.55 56.09
N LYS A 781 -52.74 46.54 56.67
CA LYS A 781 -52.01 45.48 57.35
C LYS A 781 -51.15 44.73 56.32
N GLN A 782 -49.95 44.32 56.72
CA GLN A 782 -49.03 43.60 55.84
C GLN A 782 -49.66 42.32 55.24
N SER A 783 -50.57 41.65 55.97
CA SER A 783 -51.35 40.51 55.48
C SER A 783 -52.29 40.84 54.32
N ASP A 784 -52.92 42.01 54.36
CA ASP A 784 -53.96 42.44 53.43
C ASP A 784 -53.32 42.98 52.13
N LEU A 785 -52.15 43.62 52.25
CA LEU A 785 -51.33 44.00 51.11
C LEU A 785 -50.75 42.76 50.41
N GLN A 786 -50.33 41.75 51.18
CA GLN A 786 -49.82 40.50 50.62
C GLN A 786 -50.89 39.74 49.84
N SER A 787 -52.11 39.61 50.37
CA SER A 787 -53.22 38.93 49.69
C SER A 787 -53.67 39.66 48.42
N PHE A 788 -53.68 41.00 48.43
CA PHE A 788 -53.95 41.81 47.25
C PHE A 788 -52.92 41.56 46.13
N LEU A 789 -51.63 41.56 46.47
CA LEU A 789 -50.55 41.31 45.50
C LEU A 789 -50.54 39.85 45.01
N ASP A 790 -50.93 38.89 45.85
CA ASP A 790 -51.06 37.48 45.43
C ASP A 790 -52.20 37.27 44.43
N GLY A 791 -53.32 37.99 44.58
CA GLY A 791 -54.45 37.92 43.63
C GLY A 791 -54.09 38.38 42.20
N LEU A 792 -53.10 39.27 42.07
CA LEU A 792 -52.62 39.77 40.77
C LEU A 792 -51.65 38.81 40.07
N CYS A 793 -51.04 37.85 40.77
CA CYS A 793 -50.18 36.83 40.17
C CYS A 793 -50.97 35.72 39.45
N SER A 794 -52.20 35.47 39.88
CA SER A 794 -53.04 34.36 39.40
C SER A 794 -53.83 34.68 38.12
N SER A 795 -53.88 35.95 37.74
CA SER A 795 -54.42 36.47 36.46
C SER A 795 -53.27 36.78 35.50
#